data_AF-A0A0G4KWW0-F1
#
_entry.id   AF-A0A0G4KWW0-F1
#
_cell.length_a   1.000
_cell.length_b   1.000
_cell.length_c   1.000
_cell.angle_alpha   90.00
_cell.angle_beta   90.00
_cell.angle_gamma   90.00
#
_symmetry.space_group_name_H-M   'P 1'
#
loop_
_entity.id
_entity.type
_entity.pdbx_description
1 polymer ?
#
loop_
_entity_poly.entity_id
_entity_poly.type
_entity_poly.pdbx_seq_one_letter_code
_entity_poly.pdbx_strand_id
1 'polypeptide(L)'
;MVLVPRNPKILIPAVINLVLGLLVYVIMWFRTDKSRTFHFVAVIDVVIVAIWLSSLVEFGAMMRNDRTGTVSTLDAVFLGMLPIGIAMIVRLIDIAGNIVLATDYRHWQRQKPSTGWVERTWRPVETFLVHFTWPKITEAEYPYRMLCCNACVRIPPHRPSTLPPISQRVSIVVVPSLLDTMKFISTLPFAAIAAGIVVPSTNDLKDWQDFLPTKESIASTVDSIKEDARRLASNVEDAVSFAGSKLDSFASSIEKAFEEEASTFGGHNHHHPDTSNSTIYELISKSDYATKFFHLVNEHESLVKLLNSTEANYTVFIPTDEAFEHIPDHHDKKPSKEFVEGLLKYHVGLGLYPAGRILATHTIPTALDEPWLGDRPQRLRIRVGLTGVRVNFYDKVVIANTFAKNGVIHAVNRILVPPPWIGRELMLFPSKFSTLLLAYEKTRFTDFINHVEMKGATVFAPSNTAFDRLGPSANAFLFNSEKGLKYLKALLKYHVVANETLYSDHYYKHDQGEEEEVAGDDDGGVEAEGVKHYHVDLPSLLDEKSIAVDITRWGGFIDLKVNGYIHVSVSDAVAKNGVVHVVDSVLLPHRKPGGDAEVDVEELKAMLAPFVEEAENDHHPPFLQPTLNGSACYFVECLHFVSTSSRPDGLKITPLVLDTQQMKIFPESSFFKERRASDLPTPAAVRAINRASGDRRASKFTRPPPVRTPTLGLMVKYGGDVTLTEVSTQIMVREQLLGQVPIPDVFAWTEDEGQGFIYMSLIEGDTLEQRWIDLNEIERQAICAELKPMVKAWRGLKQDGQEPYVGSIGKRPLRDIFLVSRPELVGPFQGVSAVQQFQDVCGIDISREVPIVFSHCDLVPPNVLLSRGPNPKVAAVIDWAQSGWYPSYWEYCKARRVDLNPKSFSRALLEEWREKYMPLFIDPVDDETYYHPWLWFVLSKGI
;
A
#
# COMPACT_ATOMS: atom_id res chain seq x y z
N MET A 1 -33.14 -8.84 35.55
CA MET A 1 -33.04 -8.76 37.04
C MET A 1 -32.02 -9.80 37.49
N VAL A 2 -30.72 -9.48 37.45
CA VAL A 2 -29.67 -10.42 37.85
C VAL A 2 -29.38 -10.25 39.33
N LEU A 3 -29.62 -11.31 40.10
CA LEU A 3 -29.29 -11.42 41.52
C LEU A 3 -27.77 -11.46 41.69
N VAL A 4 -27.12 -10.31 41.86
CA VAL A 4 -25.79 -10.29 42.48
C VAL A 4 -25.98 -10.63 43.96
N PRO A 5 -25.29 -11.64 44.51
CA PRO A 5 -25.44 -11.98 45.91
C PRO A 5 -24.94 -10.79 46.73
N ARG A 6 -25.83 -10.14 47.49
CA ARG A 6 -25.49 -9.24 48.61
C ARG A 6 -24.80 -10.00 49.75
N ASN A 7 -24.12 -11.12 49.46
CA ASN A 7 -23.39 -11.89 50.44
C ASN A 7 -22.05 -11.17 50.69
N PRO A 8 -21.87 -10.55 51.87
CA PRO A 8 -20.64 -9.82 52.19
C PRO A 8 -19.39 -10.70 52.11
N LYS A 9 -19.55 -12.03 52.22
CA LYS A 9 -18.46 -12.99 52.11
C LYS A 9 -17.92 -13.16 50.67
N ILE A 10 -18.64 -12.71 49.66
CA ILE A 10 -18.18 -12.68 48.26
C ILE A 10 -17.76 -11.25 47.87
N LEU A 11 -18.52 -10.25 48.32
CA LEU A 11 -18.31 -8.84 47.97
C LEU A 11 -17.02 -8.26 48.58
N ILE A 12 -16.74 -8.54 49.86
CA ILE A 12 -15.57 -7.98 50.55
C ILE A 12 -14.25 -8.50 49.94
N PRO A 13 -14.07 -9.82 49.70
CA PRO A 13 -12.93 -10.35 48.96
C PRO A 13 -12.73 -9.72 47.58
N ALA A 14 -13.81 -9.48 46.82
CA ALA A 14 -13.74 -8.90 45.48
C ALA A 14 -13.21 -7.45 45.49
N VAL A 15 -13.66 -6.63 46.44
CA VAL A 15 -13.19 -5.24 46.59
C VAL A 15 -11.72 -5.20 47.01
N ILE A 16 -11.32 -6.07 47.96
CA ILE A 16 -9.91 -6.17 48.39
C ILE A 16 -9.01 -6.55 47.20
N ASN A 17 -9.45 -7.51 46.37
CA ASN A 17 -8.72 -7.92 45.18
C ASN A 17 -8.56 -6.81 44.14
N LEU A 18 -9.59 -5.98 43.94
CA LEU A 18 -9.52 -4.82 43.03
C LEU A 18 -8.45 -3.81 43.48
N VAL A 19 -8.44 -3.49 44.77
CA VAL A 19 -7.45 -2.55 45.35
C VAL A 19 -6.04 -3.10 45.24
N LEU A 20 -5.83 -4.38 45.58
CA LEU A 20 -4.52 -5.03 45.45
C LEU A 20 -4.07 -5.13 43.99
N GLY A 21 -4.99 -5.38 43.05
CA GLY A 21 -4.71 -5.42 41.62
C GLY A 21 -4.28 -4.06 41.05
N LEU A 22 -4.93 -2.97 41.47
CA LEU A 22 -4.54 -1.60 41.12
C LEU A 22 -3.18 -1.24 41.70
N LEU A 23 -2.87 -1.69 42.92
CA LEU A 23 -1.56 -1.49 43.53
C LEU A 23 -0.45 -2.20 42.73
N VAL A 24 -0.68 -3.44 42.28
CA VAL A 24 0.25 -4.16 41.39
C VAL A 24 0.46 -3.37 40.09
N TYR A 25 -0.61 -2.89 39.47
CA TYR A 25 -0.53 -2.10 38.24
C TYR A 25 0.31 -0.83 38.39
N VAL A 26 0.10 -0.07 39.47
CA VAL A 26 0.90 1.12 39.78
C VAL A 26 2.38 0.75 39.99
N ILE A 27 2.68 -0.32 40.75
CA ILE A 27 4.06 -0.80 40.94
C ILE A 27 4.71 -1.19 39.61
N MET A 28 3.94 -1.74 38.67
CA MET A 28 4.41 -2.10 37.33
C MET A 28 4.69 -0.87 36.44
N TRP A 29 3.94 0.21 36.60
CA TRP A 29 4.18 1.44 35.83
C TRP A 29 5.51 2.11 36.19
N PHE A 30 5.86 2.07 37.48
CA PHE A 30 7.10 2.66 38.03
C PHE A 30 8.29 1.67 38.10
N ARG A 31 8.17 0.48 37.49
CA ARG A 31 9.24 -0.52 37.44
C ARG A 31 10.44 -0.02 36.63
N THR A 32 11.63 -0.13 37.21
CA THR A 32 12.92 0.15 36.57
C THR A 32 13.88 -1.04 36.72
N ASP A 33 14.86 -1.18 35.80
CA ASP A 33 15.85 -2.28 35.74
C ASP A 33 16.70 -2.47 37.00
N LYS A 34 16.68 -1.50 37.94
CA LYS A 34 17.46 -1.53 39.18
C LYS A 34 16.65 -1.96 40.42
N SER A 35 15.34 -2.12 40.31
CA SER A 35 14.47 -2.36 41.47
C SER A 35 14.10 -3.84 41.64
N ARG A 36 14.27 -4.41 42.85
CA ARG A 36 13.86 -5.79 43.19
C ARG A 36 12.34 -5.91 43.45
N THR A 37 11.54 -5.25 42.62
CA THR A 37 10.07 -5.18 42.75
C THR A 37 9.37 -6.47 42.31
N PHE A 38 10.09 -7.41 41.67
CA PHE A 38 9.60 -8.74 41.26
C PHE A 38 9.00 -9.57 42.39
N HIS A 39 9.71 -9.63 43.53
CA HIS A 39 9.25 -10.42 44.68
C HIS A 39 7.99 -9.83 45.31
N PHE A 40 7.88 -8.50 45.36
CA PHE A 40 6.71 -7.83 45.94
C PHE A 40 5.46 -8.02 45.10
N VAL A 41 5.58 -7.91 43.78
CA VAL A 41 4.45 -8.15 42.85
C VAL A 41 4.00 -9.60 42.93
N ALA A 42 4.93 -10.57 42.88
CA ALA A 42 4.59 -11.99 43.00
C ALA A 42 3.87 -12.31 44.33
N VAL A 43 4.30 -11.74 45.45
CA VAL A 43 3.65 -11.95 46.75
C VAL A 43 2.23 -11.39 46.75
N ILE A 44 2.02 -10.19 46.19
CA ILE A 44 0.68 -9.59 46.12
C ILE A 44 -0.23 -10.43 45.21
N ASP A 45 0.27 -10.93 44.07
CA ASP A 45 -0.50 -11.80 43.19
C ASP A 45 -0.89 -13.14 43.83
N VAL A 46 -0.01 -13.74 44.65
CA VAL A 46 -0.33 -14.94 45.44
C VAL A 46 -1.47 -14.68 46.43
N VAL A 47 -1.44 -13.52 47.10
CA VAL A 47 -2.51 -13.10 48.02
C VAL A 47 -3.84 -12.94 47.26
N ILE A 48 -3.82 -12.32 46.08
CA ILE A 48 -5.00 -12.16 45.22
C ILE A 48 -5.58 -13.54 44.84
N VAL A 49 -4.74 -14.49 44.40
CA VAL A 49 -5.18 -15.84 44.03
C VAL A 49 -5.80 -16.59 45.22
N ALA A 50 -5.21 -16.46 46.42
CA ALA A 50 -5.73 -17.11 47.63
C ALA A 50 -7.12 -16.56 48.04
N ILE A 51 -7.33 -15.25 47.93
CA ILE A 51 -8.61 -14.60 48.22
C ILE A 51 -9.69 -15.04 47.20
N TRP A 52 -9.31 -15.25 45.94
CA TRP A 52 -10.22 -15.76 44.90
C TRP A 52 -10.62 -17.23 45.12
N LEU A 53 -9.72 -18.08 45.62
CA LEU A 53 -10.06 -19.47 45.91
C LEU A 53 -11.22 -19.58 46.90
N SER A 54 -11.21 -18.75 47.95
CA SER A 54 -12.29 -18.70 48.94
C SER A 54 -13.62 -18.30 48.31
N SER A 55 -13.59 -17.29 47.43
CA SER A 55 -14.78 -16.77 46.75
C SER A 55 -15.38 -17.82 45.79
N LEU A 56 -14.53 -18.59 45.11
CA LEU A 56 -14.93 -19.63 44.15
C LEU A 56 -15.54 -20.86 44.87
N VAL A 57 -15.00 -21.23 46.03
CA VAL A 57 -15.58 -22.28 46.89
C VAL A 57 -16.96 -21.86 47.40
N GLU A 58 -17.13 -20.60 47.81
CA GLU A 58 -18.40 -20.09 48.32
C GLU A 58 -19.46 -19.93 47.21
N PHE A 59 -19.05 -19.48 46.03
CA PHE A 59 -19.90 -19.45 44.84
C PHE A 59 -20.35 -20.86 44.42
N GLY A 60 -19.43 -21.84 44.44
CA GLY A 60 -19.75 -23.25 44.19
C GLY A 60 -20.63 -23.90 45.28
N ALA A 61 -20.58 -23.39 46.52
CA ALA A 61 -21.50 -23.81 47.58
C ALA A 61 -22.90 -23.20 47.40
N MET A 62 -22.98 -21.94 46.96
CA MET A 62 -24.23 -21.26 46.62
C MET A 62 -24.97 -21.99 45.48
N MET A 63 -24.25 -22.35 44.40
CA MET A 63 -24.80 -23.10 43.26
C MET A 63 -25.31 -24.49 43.64
N ARG A 64 -24.66 -25.17 44.58
CA ARG A 64 -25.11 -26.48 45.08
C ARG A 64 -26.39 -26.41 45.93
N ASN A 65 -26.69 -25.24 46.49
CA ASN A 65 -27.87 -25.02 47.34
C ASN A 65 -29.04 -24.33 46.63
N ASP A 66 -28.89 -23.90 45.37
CA ASP A 66 -30.00 -23.37 44.57
C ASP A 66 -30.94 -24.52 44.13
N ARG A 67 -31.97 -24.78 44.95
CA ARG A 67 -33.03 -25.76 44.67
C ARG A 67 -34.16 -25.19 43.80
N THR A 68 -34.10 -23.91 43.42
CA THR A 68 -35.21 -23.18 42.78
C THR A 68 -35.06 -23.03 41.27
N GLY A 69 -33.94 -23.44 40.67
CA GLY A 69 -33.75 -23.43 39.21
C GLY A 69 -33.69 -22.03 38.60
N THR A 70 -33.41 -21.02 39.42
CA THR A 70 -33.49 -19.60 39.05
C THR A 70 -32.30 -19.07 38.27
N VAL A 71 -31.16 -19.76 38.29
CA VAL A 71 -29.97 -19.41 37.51
C VAL A 71 -29.68 -20.54 36.53
N SER A 72 -29.66 -20.25 35.22
CA SER A 72 -29.28 -21.27 34.25
C SER A 72 -27.83 -21.67 34.51
N THR A 73 -27.53 -22.96 34.36
CA THR A 73 -26.18 -23.50 34.61
C THR A 73 -25.13 -22.86 33.70
N LEU A 74 -25.57 -22.38 32.52
CA LEU A 74 -24.76 -21.65 31.56
C LEU A 74 -24.43 -20.25 32.07
N ASP A 75 -25.40 -19.50 32.60
CA ASP A 75 -25.16 -18.13 33.09
C ASP A 75 -24.20 -18.13 34.29
N ALA A 76 -24.33 -19.09 35.19
CA ALA A 76 -23.41 -19.22 36.33
C ALA A 76 -21.97 -19.56 35.91
N VAL A 77 -21.81 -20.32 34.83
CA VAL A 77 -20.49 -20.69 34.28
C VAL A 77 -19.88 -19.53 33.51
N PHE A 78 -20.66 -18.87 32.64
CA PHE A 78 -20.15 -17.83 31.74
C PHE A 78 -20.02 -16.45 32.39
N LEU A 79 -20.94 -16.04 33.28
CA LEU A 79 -20.88 -14.74 33.97
C LEU A 79 -20.16 -14.81 35.32
N GLY A 80 -20.09 -15.99 35.95
CA GLY A 80 -19.51 -16.16 37.29
C GLY A 80 -18.13 -16.81 37.27
N MET A 81 -18.06 -18.08 36.88
CA MET A 81 -16.86 -18.89 37.08
C MET A 81 -15.76 -18.67 36.03
N LEU A 82 -16.14 -18.47 34.76
CA LEU A 82 -15.19 -18.32 33.65
C LEU A 82 -14.31 -17.07 33.77
N PRO A 83 -14.84 -15.86 34.09
CA PRO A 83 -14.02 -14.68 34.32
C PRO A 83 -13.04 -14.83 35.48
N ILE A 84 -13.49 -15.45 36.58
CA ILE A 84 -12.66 -15.70 37.77
C ILE A 84 -11.54 -16.69 37.43
N GLY A 85 -11.86 -17.75 36.68
CA GLY A 85 -10.88 -18.72 36.20
C GLY A 85 -9.81 -18.09 35.30
N ILE A 86 -10.22 -17.27 34.34
CA ILE A 86 -9.30 -16.55 33.43
C ILE A 86 -8.40 -15.59 34.23
N ALA A 87 -8.95 -14.84 35.18
CA ALA A 87 -8.17 -13.93 36.03
C ALA A 87 -7.15 -14.66 36.90
N MET A 88 -7.52 -15.81 37.48
CA MET A 88 -6.60 -16.65 38.25
C MET A 88 -5.47 -17.19 37.36
N ILE A 89 -5.77 -17.63 36.13
CA ILE A 89 -4.76 -18.12 35.18
C ILE A 89 -3.77 -17.01 34.83
N VAL A 90 -4.25 -15.80 34.51
CA VAL A 90 -3.38 -14.66 34.18
C VAL A 90 -2.45 -14.32 35.35
N ARG A 91 -2.96 -14.32 36.59
CA ARG A 91 -2.16 -14.07 37.80
C ARG A 91 -1.15 -15.19 38.09
N LEU A 92 -1.51 -16.44 37.84
CA LEU A 92 -0.60 -17.58 37.98
C LEU A 92 0.55 -17.53 36.97
N ILE A 93 0.29 -17.10 35.72
CA ILE A 93 1.32 -16.87 34.72
C ILE A 93 2.26 -15.74 35.18
N ASP A 94 1.72 -14.66 35.76
CA ASP A 94 2.53 -13.55 36.25
C ASP A 94 3.37 -13.91 37.48
N ILE A 95 2.84 -14.72 38.40
CA ILE A 95 3.60 -15.30 39.52
C ILE A 95 4.75 -16.16 38.98
N ALA A 96 4.48 -17.03 38.00
CA ALA A 96 5.49 -17.90 37.41
C ALA A 96 6.61 -17.10 36.72
N GLY A 97 6.27 -16.08 35.91
CA GLY A 97 7.25 -15.21 35.28
C GLY A 97 8.06 -14.38 36.28
N ASN A 98 7.42 -13.86 37.33
CA ASN A 98 8.13 -13.14 38.40
C ASN A 98 9.05 -14.08 39.22
N ILE A 99 8.71 -15.36 39.39
CA ILE A 99 9.58 -16.37 40.02
C ILE A 99 10.80 -16.64 39.13
N VAL A 100 10.63 -16.85 37.83
CA VAL A 100 11.73 -17.06 36.88
C VAL A 100 12.67 -15.85 36.88
N LEU A 101 12.12 -14.63 36.85
CA LEU A 101 12.88 -13.38 36.96
C LEU A 101 13.60 -13.29 38.31
N ALA A 102 13.00 -13.73 39.40
CA ALA A 102 13.59 -13.72 40.74
C ALA A 102 14.74 -14.74 40.89
N THR A 103 14.66 -15.90 40.24
CA THR A 103 15.63 -17.00 40.40
C THR A 103 16.78 -16.96 39.39
N ASP A 104 16.56 -16.50 38.16
CA ASP A 104 17.51 -16.67 37.05
C ASP A 104 17.99 -15.38 36.36
N TYR A 105 17.69 -14.20 36.93
CA TYR A 105 18.09 -12.89 36.37
C TYR A 105 19.58 -12.79 35.98
N ARG A 106 20.47 -13.44 36.74
CA ARG A 106 21.92 -13.40 36.48
C ARG A 106 22.41 -14.38 35.41
N HIS A 107 21.65 -15.44 35.09
CA HIS A 107 22.03 -16.43 34.07
C HIS A 107 21.76 -15.91 32.65
N TRP A 108 20.75 -15.05 32.49
CA TRP A 108 20.32 -14.47 31.21
C TRP A 108 21.29 -13.45 30.60
N GLN A 109 22.18 -12.84 31.39
CA GLN A 109 23.18 -11.86 30.90
C GLN A 109 24.45 -12.49 30.29
N ARG A 110 24.64 -13.82 30.33
CA ARG A 110 25.86 -14.45 29.82
C ARG A 110 25.52 -15.61 28.89
N GLN A 111 25.71 -15.41 27.58
CA GLN A 111 25.58 -16.47 26.58
C GLN A 111 26.55 -17.63 26.88
N LYS A 112 26.02 -18.85 27.05
CA LYS A 112 26.80 -20.09 26.95
C LYS A 112 26.21 -21.01 25.86
N PRO A 113 27.03 -21.50 24.92
CA PRO A 113 26.58 -22.43 23.89
C PRO A 113 26.87 -23.87 24.31
N SER A 114 25.91 -24.52 24.98
CA SER A 114 25.65 -25.97 24.84
C SER A 114 24.44 -26.31 25.71
N THR A 115 23.27 -26.55 25.10
CA THR A 115 22.07 -26.92 25.87
C THR A 115 21.49 -28.27 25.44
N GLY A 116 21.15 -29.05 26.46
CA GLY A 116 20.56 -30.38 26.34
C GLY A 116 19.12 -30.34 25.84
N TRP A 117 18.52 -31.51 25.61
CA TRP A 117 17.18 -31.61 25.03
C TRP A 117 16.08 -31.00 25.92
N VAL A 118 16.21 -31.10 27.24
CA VAL A 118 15.26 -30.52 28.22
C VAL A 118 15.27 -28.98 28.19
N GLU A 119 16.45 -28.36 28.03
CA GLU A 119 16.57 -26.90 27.94
C GLU A 119 16.01 -26.34 26.62
N ARG A 120 16.03 -27.11 25.52
CA ARG A 120 15.42 -26.67 24.26
C ARG A 120 13.90 -26.58 24.34
N THR A 121 13.27 -27.46 25.12
CA THR A 121 11.83 -27.43 25.35
C THR A 121 11.41 -26.36 26.37
N TRP A 122 12.26 -26.08 27.37
CA TRP A 122 11.92 -25.16 28.46
C TRP A 122 12.16 -23.68 28.12
N ARG A 123 13.19 -23.36 27.33
CA ARG A 123 13.54 -21.97 26.97
C ARG A 123 12.44 -21.15 26.30
N PRO A 124 11.62 -21.69 25.37
CA PRO A 124 10.48 -20.95 24.81
C PRO A 124 9.44 -20.59 25.89
N VAL A 125 9.23 -21.49 26.86
CA VAL A 125 8.30 -21.27 27.97
C VAL A 125 8.84 -20.18 28.91
N GLU A 126 10.12 -20.24 29.27
CA GLU A 126 10.76 -19.17 30.07
C GLU A 126 10.71 -17.81 29.37
N THR A 127 10.99 -17.79 28.07
CA THR A 127 10.95 -16.55 27.26
C THR A 127 9.54 -15.97 27.23
N PHE A 128 8.54 -16.82 27.05
CA PHE A 128 7.14 -16.42 27.12
C PHE A 128 6.78 -15.86 28.51
N LEU A 129 7.14 -16.55 29.59
CA LEU A 129 6.83 -16.12 30.97
C LEU A 129 7.51 -14.78 31.31
N VAL A 130 8.78 -14.60 30.95
CA VAL A 130 9.51 -13.34 31.17
C VAL A 130 8.90 -12.20 30.37
N HIS A 131 8.61 -12.42 29.08
CA HIS A 131 8.01 -11.41 28.21
C HIS A 131 6.58 -11.04 28.64
N PHE A 132 5.80 -12.05 29.08
CA PHE A 132 4.47 -11.84 29.63
C PHE A 132 4.53 -10.99 30.90
N THR A 133 5.51 -11.20 31.79
CA THR A 133 5.59 -10.52 33.09
C THR A 133 6.30 -9.15 33.06
N TRP A 134 7.29 -8.93 32.19
CA TRP A 134 8.06 -7.67 32.11
C TRP A 134 8.19 -7.18 30.65
N PRO A 135 7.22 -6.37 30.15
CA PRO A 135 7.19 -5.99 28.73
C PRO A 135 8.05 -4.77 28.36
N LYS A 136 8.66 -4.04 29.31
CA LYS A 136 9.54 -2.89 28.99
C LYS A 136 10.96 -3.37 28.67
N ILE A 137 11.40 -3.04 27.44
CA ILE A 137 12.78 -3.18 26.93
C ILE A 137 13.19 -4.63 26.60
N THR A 138 12.54 -5.22 25.59
CA THR A 138 13.16 -6.25 24.72
C THR A 138 13.49 -5.68 23.33
N GLU A 139 13.73 -4.36 23.25
CA GLU A 139 14.53 -3.75 22.17
C GLU A 139 16.04 -3.87 22.42
N ALA A 140 16.45 -4.41 23.57
CA ALA A 140 17.82 -4.83 23.81
C ALA A 140 17.97 -6.33 23.49
N GLU A 141 18.55 -6.63 22.33
CA GLU A 141 19.29 -7.85 22.01
C GLU A 141 18.69 -9.20 22.47
N TYR A 142 17.79 -9.83 21.70
CA TYR A 142 17.66 -11.30 21.74
C TYR A 142 17.52 -11.95 20.34
N PRO A 143 18.23 -13.06 20.05
CA PRO A 143 18.39 -13.57 18.68
C PRO A 143 17.27 -14.55 18.28
N TYR A 144 16.65 -14.29 17.12
CA TYR A 144 15.56 -15.03 16.44
C TYR A 144 15.81 -16.54 16.15
N ARG A 145 16.89 -17.17 16.64
CA ARG A 145 17.35 -18.49 16.17
C ARG A 145 16.75 -19.74 16.83
N MET A 146 15.76 -19.65 17.71
CA MET A 146 15.24 -20.83 18.45
C MET A 146 13.83 -21.32 18.09
N LEU A 147 13.06 -20.61 17.26
CA LEU A 147 11.68 -21.03 16.88
C LEU A 147 11.60 -21.90 15.61
N CYS A 148 12.70 -22.06 14.87
CA CYS A 148 12.77 -22.94 13.70
C CYS A 148 13.39 -24.31 14.06
N CYS A 149 12.73 -25.10 14.90
CA CYS A 149 13.12 -26.49 15.14
C CYS A 149 11.88 -27.33 15.46
N ASN A 150 11.11 -27.71 14.43
CA ASN A 150 10.22 -28.88 14.46
C ASN A 150 9.68 -29.21 13.04
N ALA A 151 10.57 -29.50 12.09
CA ALA A 151 10.28 -30.35 10.93
C ALA A 151 11.59 -30.68 10.17
N CYS A 152 11.74 -31.94 9.75
CA CYS A 152 12.79 -32.54 8.90
C CYS A 152 14.06 -33.12 9.59
N VAL A 153 13.89 -34.37 10.05
CA VAL A 153 14.61 -35.63 9.69
C VAL A 153 16.16 -35.65 9.62
N ARG A 154 16.70 -36.67 10.32
CA ARG A 154 18.12 -37.08 10.49
C ARG A 154 18.90 -37.31 9.17
N ILE A 155 20.11 -36.73 9.08
CA ILE A 155 21.22 -37.18 8.20
C ILE A 155 22.54 -37.11 9.02
N PRO A 156 23.45 -38.11 8.97
CA PRO A 156 24.68 -38.17 9.76
C PRO A 156 25.83 -37.33 9.15
N PRO A 157 26.94 -37.06 9.89
CA PRO A 157 27.90 -36.03 9.54
C PRO A 157 29.00 -36.57 8.60
N HIS A 158 29.26 -35.90 7.46
CA HIS A 158 30.61 -35.60 6.93
C HIS A 158 30.57 -34.87 5.56
N ARG A 159 31.42 -33.82 5.46
CA ARG A 159 31.90 -33.03 4.30
C ARG A 159 30.97 -31.97 3.66
N PRO A 160 31.54 -30.83 3.20
CA PRO A 160 30.78 -29.62 2.89
C PRO A 160 30.43 -29.54 1.39
N SER A 161 29.14 -29.56 1.08
CA SER A 161 28.60 -29.31 -0.26
C SER A 161 27.24 -28.60 -0.17
N THR A 162 27.16 -27.45 -0.83
CA THR A 162 26.03 -26.94 -1.64
C THR A 162 24.60 -26.94 -1.06
N LEU A 163 24.11 -25.75 -0.64
CA LEU A 163 22.76 -25.14 -0.85
C LEU A 163 22.46 -24.11 0.27
N PRO A 164 21.95 -22.89 -0.01
CA PRO A 164 21.35 -22.05 1.03
C PRO A 164 19.85 -22.36 1.21
N PRO A 165 19.30 -22.13 2.42
CA PRO A 165 17.96 -22.55 2.81
C PRO A 165 16.89 -21.48 2.54
N ILE A 166 15.68 -21.97 2.24
CA ILE A 166 14.43 -21.22 2.18
C ILE A 166 14.05 -20.78 3.61
N SER A 167 13.81 -19.48 3.85
CA SER A 167 13.09 -19.04 5.06
C SER A 167 12.09 -17.93 4.75
N GLN A 168 10.82 -18.24 4.99
CA GLN A 168 9.73 -17.29 5.17
C GLN A 168 9.99 -16.47 6.44
N ARG A 169 9.82 -15.15 6.38
CA ARG A 169 9.70 -14.30 7.58
C ARG A 169 8.23 -13.94 7.78
N VAL A 170 7.63 -14.49 8.83
CA VAL A 170 6.50 -13.89 9.53
C VAL A 170 7.12 -12.94 10.56
N SER A 171 6.86 -11.64 10.42
CA SER A 171 7.25 -10.63 11.39
C SER A 171 6.11 -10.47 12.39
N ILE A 172 6.24 -11.00 13.61
CA ILE A 172 5.32 -10.64 14.69
C ILE A 172 5.90 -9.39 15.35
N VAL A 173 5.34 -8.23 15.01
CA VAL A 173 5.52 -7.00 15.79
C VAL A 173 4.54 -7.07 16.97
N VAL A 174 5.00 -7.52 18.15
CA VAL A 174 4.22 -7.37 19.38
C VAL A 174 4.41 -5.93 19.86
N VAL A 175 3.37 -5.12 19.69
CA VAL A 175 3.33 -3.74 20.16
C VAL A 175 3.26 -3.78 21.70
N PRO A 176 4.21 -3.17 22.45
CA PRO A 176 4.21 -3.13 23.91
C PRO A 176 2.88 -2.63 24.52
N SER A 177 2.16 -1.77 23.79
CA SER A 177 0.86 -1.25 24.21
C SER A 177 -0.17 -2.35 24.43
N LEU A 178 -0.15 -3.44 23.65
CA LEU A 178 -1.22 -4.43 23.66
C LEU A 178 -1.21 -5.31 24.93
N LEU A 179 -0.03 -5.72 25.40
CA LEU A 179 0.10 -6.49 26.65
C LEU A 179 -0.21 -5.65 27.90
N ASP A 180 0.22 -4.38 27.91
CA ASP A 180 -0.13 -3.44 28.98
C ASP A 180 -1.65 -3.16 28.98
N THR A 181 -2.27 -3.13 27.79
CA THR A 181 -3.73 -3.04 27.63
C THR A 181 -4.39 -4.32 28.15
N MET A 182 -3.94 -5.53 27.80
CA MET A 182 -4.52 -6.80 28.29
C MET A 182 -4.44 -6.95 29.82
N LYS A 183 -3.36 -6.47 30.46
CA LYS A 183 -3.25 -6.46 31.93
C LYS A 183 -4.20 -5.45 32.57
N PHE A 184 -4.37 -4.27 31.98
CA PHE A 184 -5.37 -3.29 32.39
C PHE A 184 -6.80 -3.80 32.19
N ILE A 185 -7.06 -4.47 31.07
CA ILE A 185 -8.32 -5.12 30.78
C ILE A 185 -8.62 -6.24 31.76
N SER A 186 -7.63 -7.03 32.18
CA SER A 186 -7.86 -8.05 33.22
C SER A 186 -8.30 -7.47 34.57
N THR A 187 -8.20 -6.14 34.75
CA THR A 187 -8.72 -5.40 35.91
C THR A 187 -10.02 -4.63 35.64
N LEU A 188 -10.46 -4.50 34.38
CA LEU A 188 -11.64 -3.73 33.94
C LEU A 188 -13.03 -4.37 34.19
N PRO A 189 -13.23 -5.72 34.16
CA PRO A 189 -14.53 -6.35 34.45
C PRO A 189 -15.12 -5.98 35.81
N PHE A 190 -14.30 -5.43 36.70
CA PHE A 190 -14.63 -5.14 38.09
C PHE A 190 -15.19 -3.74 38.31
N ALA A 191 -15.05 -2.82 37.34
CA ALA A 191 -15.78 -1.55 37.35
C ALA A 191 -17.30 -1.79 37.19
N ALA A 192 -17.69 -2.80 36.41
CA ALA A 192 -19.09 -3.19 36.21
C ALA A 192 -19.73 -3.79 37.47
N ILE A 193 -18.99 -4.60 38.24
CA ILE A 193 -19.48 -5.19 39.49
C ILE A 193 -19.63 -4.14 40.61
N ALA A 194 -18.71 -3.16 40.67
CA ALA A 194 -18.79 -2.06 41.64
C ALA A 194 -19.82 -0.98 41.25
N ALA A 195 -20.01 -0.73 39.94
CA ALA A 195 -20.98 0.24 39.43
C ALA A 195 -22.45 -0.22 39.54
N GLY A 196 -22.71 -1.52 39.74
CA GLY A 196 -24.05 -2.07 39.96
C GLY A 196 -24.74 -1.68 41.29
N ILE A 197 -24.17 -0.76 42.07
CA ILE A 197 -24.65 -0.37 43.42
C ILE A 197 -25.65 0.79 43.40
N VAL A 198 -25.84 1.52 42.29
CA VAL A 198 -26.85 2.60 42.22
C VAL A 198 -27.57 2.56 40.87
N VAL A 199 -28.79 1.97 40.87
CA VAL A 199 -29.99 2.23 40.03
C VAL A 199 -30.81 0.93 39.87
N PRO A 200 -32.14 0.93 40.14
CA PRO A 200 -33.00 -0.24 39.96
C PRO A 200 -33.59 -0.38 38.53
N SER A 201 -33.81 -1.66 38.18
CA SER A 201 -34.67 -2.29 37.13
C SER A 201 -34.37 -2.11 35.62
N THR A 202 -33.94 -3.26 35.04
CA THR A 202 -34.14 -3.88 33.69
C THR A 202 -33.53 -3.19 32.46
N ASN A 203 -32.68 -3.79 31.61
CA ASN A 203 -31.93 -5.06 31.56
C ASN A 203 -30.74 -4.83 30.59
N ASP A 204 -29.55 -5.30 31.01
CA ASP A 204 -28.40 -5.76 30.22
C ASP A 204 -27.51 -4.75 29.46
N LEU A 205 -26.74 -3.98 30.24
CA LEU A 205 -25.43 -3.44 29.87
C LEU A 205 -24.36 -4.55 29.93
N LYS A 206 -23.61 -4.65 28.82
CA LYS A 206 -22.15 -4.90 28.77
C LYS A 206 -21.63 -6.16 29.47
N ASP A 207 -21.26 -7.15 28.65
CA ASP A 207 -20.02 -7.88 28.85
C ASP A 207 -19.14 -7.88 27.58
N TRP A 208 -17.92 -7.34 27.76
CA TRP A 208 -16.65 -7.88 27.27
C TRP A 208 -16.34 -7.75 25.77
N GLN A 209 -16.14 -6.51 25.32
CA GLN A 209 -15.06 -6.22 24.37
C GLN A 209 -13.90 -5.65 25.17
N ASP A 210 -12.93 -6.50 25.44
CA ASP A 210 -11.52 -6.12 25.40
C ASP A 210 -10.63 -7.39 25.38
N PHE A 211 -10.93 -8.32 24.47
CA PHE A 211 -9.90 -9.25 23.99
C PHE A 211 -9.23 -8.53 22.81
N LEU A 212 -8.33 -7.59 23.09
CA LEU A 212 -7.55 -6.90 22.05
C LEU A 212 -6.21 -7.61 21.83
N PRO A 213 -6.07 -8.38 20.73
CA PRO A 213 -4.80 -8.63 20.05
C PRO A 213 -4.60 -7.83 18.74
N THR A 214 -3.38 -7.89 18.23
CA THR A 214 -2.64 -6.92 17.39
C THR A 214 -3.17 -6.57 15.98
N LYS A 215 -2.67 -5.45 15.44
CA LYS A 215 -3.04 -4.78 14.16
C LYS A 215 -3.14 -5.65 12.90
N GLU A 216 -2.44 -6.77 12.80
CA GLU A 216 -2.53 -7.67 11.62
C GLU A 216 -3.54 -8.82 11.83
N SER A 217 -3.92 -9.11 13.07
CA SER A 217 -5.02 -10.02 13.42
C SER A 217 -6.39 -9.36 13.21
N ILE A 218 -6.47 -8.04 13.29
CA ILE A 218 -7.75 -7.29 13.24
C ILE A 218 -8.37 -7.32 11.84
N ALA A 219 -7.56 -7.24 10.77
CA ALA A 219 -8.09 -7.30 9.40
C ALA A 219 -8.66 -8.68 9.06
N SER A 220 -7.92 -9.76 9.39
CA SER A 220 -8.38 -11.13 9.14
C SER A 220 -9.52 -11.56 10.06
N THR A 221 -9.58 -11.02 11.29
CA THR A 221 -10.66 -11.32 12.23
C THR A 221 -11.94 -10.56 11.87
N VAL A 222 -11.87 -9.34 11.32
CA VAL A 222 -13.05 -8.64 10.77
C VAL A 222 -13.60 -9.36 9.55
N ASP A 223 -12.74 -9.87 8.67
CA ASP A 223 -13.17 -10.66 7.52
C ASP A 223 -13.72 -12.03 7.96
N SER A 224 -13.14 -12.68 8.98
CA SER A 224 -13.67 -13.91 9.60
C SER A 224 -15.00 -13.69 10.33
N ILE A 225 -15.16 -12.57 11.05
CA ILE A 225 -16.42 -12.23 11.76
C ILE A 225 -17.51 -11.89 10.75
N LYS A 226 -17.18 -11.22 9.64
CA LYS A 226 -18.11 -11.02 8.53
C LYS A 226 -18.48 -12.33 7.87
N GLU A 227 -17.53 -13.24 7.69
CA GLU A 227 -17.76 -14.56 7.14
C GLU A 227 -18.61 -15.44 8.07
N ASP A 228 -18.38 -15.37 9.38
CA ASP A 228 -19.13 -16.11 10.41
C ASP A 228 -20.53 -15.51 10.63
N ALA A 229 -20.68 -14.18 10.54
CA ALA A 229 -21.99 -13.50 10.53
C ALA A 229 -22.78 -13.81 9.25
N ARG A 230 -22.13 -13.89 8.08
CA ARG A 230 -22.73 -14.30 6.81
C ARG A 230 -23.11 -15.79 6.79
N ARG A 231 -22.34 -16.65 7.47
CA ARG A 231 -22.68 -18.08 7.68
C ARG A 231 -23.89 -18.24 8.61
N LEU A 232 -24.02 -17.38 9.62
CA LEU A 232 -25.18 -17.34 10.51
C LEU A 232 -26.44 -16.77 9.83
N ALA A 233 -26.28 -15.81 8.91
CA ALA A 233 -27.38 -15.17 8.18
C ALA A 233 -28.17 -16.14 7.26
N SER A 234 -27.70 -17.37 7.07
CA SER A 234 -28.48 -18.43 6.44
C SER A 234 -29.63 -18.96 7.32
N ASN A 235 -29.68 -18.57 8.61
CA ASN A 235 -30.73 -18.97 9.54
C ASN A 235 -31.24 -17.77 10.37
N VAL A 236 -32.47 -17.34 10.02
CA VAL A 236 -33.50 -16.69 10.87
C VAL A 236 -33.37 -15.17 11.15
N GLU A 237 -34.49 -14.47 10.91
CA GLU A 237 -34.77 -13.03 11.16
C GLU A 237 -34.51 -12.57 12.61
N ASP A 238 -34.59 -13.47 13.59
CA ASP A 238 -34.41 -13.16 15.03
C ASP A 238 -32.96 -12.78 15.41
N ALA A 239 -31.95 -13.22 14.65
CA ALA A 239 -30.56 -12.83 14.89
C ALA A 239 -30.27 -11.40 14.40
N VAL A 240 -31.07 -10.89 13.46
CA VAL A 240 -30.91 -9.59 12.81
C VAL A 240 -31.42 -8.46 13.71
N SER A 241 -32.55 -8.63 14.39
CA SER A 241 -33.07 -7.65 15.37
C SER A 241 -32.15 -7.50 16.59
N PHE A 242 -31.56 -8.61 17.06
CA PHE A 242 -30.58 -8.59 18.15
C PHE A 242 -29.25 -7.90 17.77
N ALA A 243 -28.83 -7.99 16.51
CA ALA A 243 -27.64 -7.30 16.01
C ALA A 243 -27.89 -5.80 15.77
N GLY A 244 -29.07 -5.42 15.27
CA GLY A 244 -29.48 -4.02 15.07
C GLY A 244 -29.47 -3.22 16.36
N SER A 245 -30.12 -3.72 17.41
CA SER A 245 -30.18 -3.05 18.72
C SER A 245 -28.81 -2.85 19.40
N LYS A 246 -27.83 -3.74 19.15
CA LYS A 246 -26.45 -3.58 19.64
C LYS A 246 -25.64 -2.55 18.84
N LEU A 247 -25.95 -2.37 17.56
CA LEU A 247 -25.30 -1.37 16.70
C LEU A 247 -25.76 0.05 17.03
N ASP A 248 -27.04 0.23 17.32
CA ASP A 248 -27.58 1.53 17.76
C ASP A 248 -27.01 1.94 19.13
N SER A 249 -26.78 0.97 20.02
CA SER A 249 -26.09 1.18 21.29
C SER A 249 -24.61 1.57 21.12
N PHE A 250 -23.93 1.01 20.11
CA PHE A 250 -22.55 1.36 19.78
C PHE A 250 -22.46 2.74 19.12
N ALA A 251 -23.37 3.06 18.18
CA ALA A 251 -23.46 4.36 17.52
C ALA A 251 -23.71 5.49 18.54
N SER A 252 -24.65 5.30 19.46
CA SER A 252 -24.92 6.25 20.55
C SER A 252 -23.77 6.38 21.56
N SER A 253 -22.98 5.32 21.77
CA SER A 253 -21.77 5.38 22.61
C SER A 253 -20.63 6.15 21.93
N ILE A 254 -20.50 6.03 20.61
CA ILE A 254 -19.57 6.84 19.80
C ILE A 254 -19.99 8.30 19.79
N GLU A 255 -21.29 8.59 19.65
CA GLU A 255 -21.82 9.96 19.70
C GLU A 255 -21.50 10.64 21.04
N LYS A 256 -21.67 9.92 22.16
CA LYS A 256 -21.24 10.40 23.49
C LYS A 256 -19.72 10.60 23.62
N ALA A 257 -18.92 9.73 23.01
CA ALA A 257 -17.47 9.87 23.03
C ALA A 257 -17.01 11.09 22.21
N PHE A 258 -17.68 11.39 21.10
CA PHE A 258 -17.45 12.62 20.33
C PHE A 258 -17.85 13.88 21.11
N GLU A 259 -18.96 13.83 21.86
CA GLU A 259 -19.36 14.92 22.77
C GLU A 259 -18.35 15.15 23.91
N GLU A 260 -17.78 14.08 24.47
CA GLU A 260 -16.73 14.18 25.51
C GLU A 260 -15.38 14.69 24.96
N GLU A 261 -14.95 14.27 23.76
CA GLU A 261 -13.69 14.71 23.14
C GLU A 261 -13.76 16.17 22.67
N ALA A 262 -14.92 16.63 22.18
CA ALA A 262 -15.17 18.03 21.84
C ALA A 262 -15.06 18.96 23.07
N SER A 263 -15.39 18.46 24.27
CA SER A 263 -15.26 19.21 25.51
C SER A 263 -13.80 19.39 25.98
N THR A 264 -12.86 18.60 25.45
CA THR A 264 -11.45 18.62 25.89
C THR A 264 -10.57 19.58 25.07
N PHE A 265 -10.98 19.93 23.85
CA PHE A 265 -10.32 20.94 23.02
C PHE A 265 -10.81 22.38 23.28
N GLY A 266 -11.94 22.54 23.98
CA GLY A 266 -12.46 23.82 24.44
C GLY A 266 -11.92 24.20 25.82
N GLY A 267 -10.70 24.73 25.88
CA GLY A 267 -10.14 25.29 27.10
C GLY A 267 -10.78 26.61 27.53
N HIS A 268 -12.11 26.71 27.67
CA HIS A 268 -12.79 27.75 28.46
C HIS A 268 -14.23 27.36 28.78
N ASN A 269 -14.59 27.41 30.07
CA ASN A 269 -15.98 27.41 30.55
C ASN A 269 -16.79 28.51 29.86
N HIS A 270 -17.62 28.14 28.89
CA HIS A 270 -18.72 28.98 28.45
C HIS A 270 -20.01 28.17 28.50
N HIS A 271 -20.98 28.71 29.26
CA HIS A 271 -22.39 28.41 29.09
C HIS A 271 -22.70 28.30 27.59
N HIS A 272 -23.31 27.20 27.15
CA HIS A 272 -23.89 27.10 25.81
C HIS A 272 -24.72 28.36 25.54
N PRO A 273 -24.25 29.28 24.68
CA PRO A 273 -25.12 30.29 24.14
C PRO A 273 -26.15 29.54 23.29
N ASP A 274 -27.32 30.13 23.09
CA ASP A 274 -28.35 29.61 22.19
C ASP A 274 -27.83 29.68 20.72
N THR A 275 -26.92 28.77 20.34
CA THR A 275 -26.25 28.72 19.03
C THR A 275 -27.19 28.25 17.92
N SER A 276 -28.38 27.77 18.28
CA SER A 276 -29.42 27.29 17.36
C SER A 276 -29.97 28.38 16.43
N ASN A 277 -29.82 29.66 16.81
CA ASN A 277 -30.41 30.78 16.06
C ASN A 277 -29.49 31.40 14.99
N SER A 278 -28.19 31.07 14.98
CA SER A 278 -27.24 31.61 13.99
C SER A 278 -27.13 30.71 12.75
N THR A 279 -26.94 31.29 11.57
CA THR A 279 -26.67 30.51 10.35
C THR A 279 -25.26 29.90 10.38
N ILE A 280 -24.99 28.92 9.52
CA ILE A 280 -23.65 28.34 9.36
C ILE A 280 -22.64 29.44 9.06
N TYR A 281 -22.94 30.36 8.13
CA TYR A 281 -22.06 31.49 7.82
C TYR A 281 -21.74 32.35 9.07
N GLU A 282 -22.75 32.68 9.88
CA GLU A 282 -22.57 33.46 11.11
C GLU A 282 -21.75 32.72 12.17
N LEU A 283 -21.93 31.40 12.31
CA LEU A 283 -21.15 30.59 13.24
C LEU A 283 -19.68 30.51 12.84
N ILE A 284 -19.40 30.27 11.55
CA ILE A 284 -18.02 30.20 11.05
C ILE A 284 -17.33 31.57 11.17
N SER A 285 -18.06 32.67 10.95
CA SER A 285 -17.52 34.04 11.10
C SER A 285 -17.06 34.36 12.53
N LYS A 286 -17.60 33.66 13.53
CA LYS A 286 -17.27 33.81 14.96
C LYS A 286 -16.31 32.74 15.46
N SER A 287 -15.91 31.78 14.62
CA SER A 287 -15.01 30.68 14.99
C SER A 287 -13.56 31.17 15.08
N ASP A 288 -12.85 30.66 16.08
CA ASP A 288 -11.42 30.88 16.32
C ASP A 288 -10.51 29.81 15.67
N TYR A 289 -11.07 28.68 15.23
CA TYR A 289 -10.33 27.55 14.66
C TYR A 289 -10.48 27.37 13.15
N ALA A 290 -11.37 28.13 12.50
CA ALA A 290 -11.71 28.03 11.08
C ALA A 290 -11.50 29.36 10.31
N THR A 291 -10.59 30.21 10.79
CA THR A 291 -10.43 31.58 10.28
C THR A 291 -9.98 31.62 8.82
N LYS A 292 -9.07 30.72 8.40
CA LYS A 292 -8.58 30.61 7.02
C LYS A 292 -9.68 30.15 6.07
N PHE A 293 -10.49 29.17 6.50
CA PHE A 293 -11.64 28.70 5.71
C PHE A 293 -12.68 29.80 5.55
N PHE A 294 -13.01 30.53 6.63
CA PHE A 294 -13.93 31.66 6.58
C PHE A 294 -13.47 32.74 5.59
N HIS A 295 -12.17 33.08 5.60
CA HIS A 295 -11.60 34.06 4.68
C HIS A 295 -11.83 33.66 3.23
N LEU A 296 -11.60 32.38 2.88
CA LEU A 296 -11.86 31.87 1.53
C LEU A 296 -13.36 31.95 1.19
N VAL A 297 -14.24 31.49 2.08
CA VAL A 297 -15.70 31.59 1.87
C VAL A 297 -16.13 33.04 1.58
N ASN A 298 -15.57 34.01 2.29
CA ASN A 298 -15.94 35.42 2.15
C ASN A 298 -15.49 36.05 0.81
N GLU A 299 -14.54 35.41 0.10
CA GLU A 299 -14.15 35.82 -1.26
C GLU A 299 -15.13 35.36 -2.35
N HIS A 300 -16.06 34.45 -2.02
CA HIS A 300 -17.00 33.84 -2.96
C HIS A 300 -18.46 34.13 -2.60
N GLU A 301 -19.07 35.11 -3.28
CA GLU A 301 -20.45 35.57 -3.01
C GLU A 301 -21.50 34.44 -3.10
N SER A 302 -21.31 33.47 -4.01
CA SER A 302 -22.16 32.29 -4.14
C SER A 302 -22.20 31.44 -2.87
N LEU A 303 -21.05 31.23 -2.23
CA LEU A 303 -20.90 30.46 -0.99
C LEU A 303 -21.43 31.22 0.21
N VAL A 304 -21.21 32.54 0.27
CA VAL A 304 -21.80 33.40 1.30
C VAL A 304 -23.32 33.30 1.27
N LYS A 305 -23.93 33.39 0.08
CA LYS A 305 -25.39 33.23 -0.09
C LYS A 305 -25.85 31.83 0.32
N LEU A 306 -25.13 30.79 -0.11
CA LEU A 306 -25.48 29.40 0.20
C LEU A 306 -25.47 29.14 1.72
N LEU A 307 -24.39 29.51 2.41
CA LEU A 307 -24.19 29.22 3.84
C LEU A 307 -25.00 30.14 4.77
N ASN A 308 -25.50 31.26 4.26
CA ASN A 308 -26.39 32.16 5.00
C ASN A 308 -27.88 31.91 4.69
N SER A 309 -28.21 31.19 3.61
CA SER A 309 -29.59 30.84 3.26
C SER A 309 -30.18 29.86 4.27
N THR A 310 -31.46 30.05 4.59
CA THR A 310 -32.25 29.14 5.46
C THR A 310 -33.29 28.35 4.68
N GLU A 311 -33.19 28.36 3.34
CA GLU A 311 -34.13 27.65 2.45
C GLU A 311 -33.93 26.14 2.48
N ALA A 312 -32.72 25.67 2.81
CA ALA A 312 -32.37 24.26 2.91
C ALA A 312 -31.38 24.04 4.06
N ASN A 313 -31.26 22.78 4.50
CA ASN A 313 -30.30 22.35 5.50
C ASN A 313 -29.03 21.83 4.84
N TYR A 314 -27.87 22.20 5.39
CA TYR A 314 -26.56 21.79 4.90
C TYR A 314 -25.74 21.08 5.97
N THR A 315 -24.75 20.31 5.54
CA THR A 315 -23.72 19.75 6.41
C THR A 315 -22.36 20.23 5.94
N VAL A 316 -21.68 21.06 6.72
CA VAL A 316 -20.40 21.65 6.29
C VAL A 316 -19.24 21.02 7.04
N PHE A 317 -18.32 20.42 6.28
CA PHE A 317 -17.05 19.91 6.78
C PHE A 317 -16.02 21.03 6.74
N ILE A 318 -15.59 21.52 7.90
CA ILE A 318 -14.74 22.71 7.98
C ILE A 318 -13.31 22.33 8.32
N PRO A 319 -12.33 22.55 7.44
CA PRO A 319 -10.93 22.33 7.77
C PRO A 319 -10.49 23.30 8.87
N THR A 320 -9.84 22.78 9.90
CA THR A 320 -9.19 23.61 10.93
C THR A 320 -8.05 24.44 10.33
N ASP A 321 -7.65 25.52 10.99
CA ASP A 321 -6.54 26.37 10.50
C ASP A 321 -5.21 25.62 10.36
N GLU A 322 -5.01 24.56 11.17
CA GLU A 322 -3.89 23.60 11.08
C GLU A 322 -3.93 22.75 9.80
N ALA A 323 -5.12 22.46 9.26
CA ALA A 323 -5.26 21.71 8.02
C ALA A 323 -4.62 22.43 6.82
N PHE A 324 -4.57 23.76 6.87
CA PHE A 324 -3.93 24.60 5.85
C PHE A 324 -2.40 24.65 5.96
N GLU A 325 -1.81 24.29 7.12
CA GLU A 325 -0.34 24.22 7.27
C GLU A 325 0.27 23.04 6.49
N HIS A 326 -0.56 22.09 6.08
CA HIS A 326 -0.16 20.94 5.27
C HIS A 326 -0.11 21.27 3.76
N ILE A 327 -0.45 22.50 3.36
CA ILE A 327 -0.32 22.97 1.97
C ILE A 327 1.14 23.40 1.74
N PRO A 328 1.86 22.85 0.75
CA PRO A 328 3.23 23.27 0.46
C PRO A 328 3.31 24.75 0.02
N ASP A 329 4.23 25.53 0.62
CA ASP A 329 4.40 26.98 0.39
C ASP A 329 4.98 27.38 -0.99
N HIS A 330 5.17 26.44 -1.91
CA HIS A 330 5.98 26.64 -3.13
C HIS A 330 5.19 26.98 -4.41
N HIS A 331 3.95 27.47 -4.29
CA HIS A 331 3.14 27.83 -5.47
C HIS A 331 3.15 29.34 -5.73
N ASP A 332 4.00 29.79 -6.67
CA ASP A 332 3.99 31.17 -7.20
C ASP A 332 2.68 31.53 -7.94
N LYS A 333 1.86 30.53 -8.27
CA LYS A 333 0.53 30.71 -8.86
C LYS A 333 -0.54 30.32 -7.85
N LYS A 334 -1.27 31.32 -7.36
CA LYS A 334 -2.51 31.10 -6.61
C LYS A 334 -3.48 30.28 -7.46
N PRO A 335 -4.20 29.31 -6.87
CA PRO A 335 -5.23 28.58 -7.60
C PRO A 335 -6.29 29.55 -8.16
N SER A 336 -6.86 29.20 -9.32
CA SER A 336 -7.96 29.96 -9.93
C SER A 336 -9.15 30.04 -8.98
N LYS A 337 -9.87 31.15 -8.99
CA LYS A 337 -11.06 31.34 -8.14
C LYS A 337 -12.10 30.23 -8.36
N GLU A 338 -12.26 29.78 -9.59
CA GLU A 338 -13.21 28.71 -9.97
C GLU A 338 -12.85 27.39 -9.29
N PHE A 339 -11.55 27.06 -9.19
CA PHE A 339 -11.07 25.87 -8.49
C PHE A 339 -11.30 25.97 -6.99
N VAL A 340 -11.00 27.14 -6.39
CA VAL A 340 -11.23 27.37 -4.95
C VAL A 340 -12.73 27.29 -4.64
N GLU A 341 -13.59 27.89 -5.47
CA GLU A 341 -15.04 27.79 -5.30
C GLU A 341 -15.51 26.33 -5.37
N GLY A 342 -15.03 25.56 -6.35
CA GLY A 342 -15.37 24.14 -6.45
C GLY A 342 -14.91 23.32 -5.25
N LEU A 343 -13.70 23.59 -4.75
CA LEU A 343 -13.17 23.00 -3.52
C LEU A 343 -14.03 23.35 -2.30
N LEU A 344 -14.46 24.60 -2.15
CA LEU A 344 -15.34 25.02 -1.06
C LEU A 344 -16.72 24.38 -1.16
N LYS A 345 -17.32 24.30 -2.35
CA LYS A 345 -18.59 23.59 -2.58
C LYS A 345 -18.52 22.12 -2.21
N TYR A 346 -17.37 21.48 -2.44
CA TYR A 346 -17.14 20.08 -2.07
C TYR A 346 -17.11 19.84 -0.55
N HIS A 347 -16.83 20.88 0.25
CA HIS A 347 -16.93 20.80 1.71
C HIS A 347 -18.38 20.97 2.22
N VAL A 348 -19.32 21.33 1.36
CA VAL A 348 -20.73 21.57 1.71
C VAL A 348 -21.56 20.37 1.24
N GLY A 349 -21.94 19.50 2.17
CA GLY A 349 -22.93 18.45 1.96
C GLY A 349 -24.35 19.01 1.85
N LEU A 350 -25.13 18.48 0.91
CA LEU A 350 -26.54 18.83 0.71
C LEU A 350 -27.41 17.97 1.64
N GLY A 351 -28.14 18.59 2.56
CA GLY A 351 -28.94 17.90 3.56
C GLY A 351 -28.32 17.90 4.96
N LEU A 352 -29.12 17.47 5.93
CA LEU A 352 -28.73 17.41 7.33
C LEU A 352 -28.17 16.03 7.69
N TYR A 353 -26.87 15.97 8.01
CA TYR A 353 -26.17 14.76 8.43
C TYR A 353 -25.48 15.00 9.79
N PRO A 354 -26.21 14.89 10.90
CA PRO A 354 -25.61 14.83 12.24
C PRO A 354 -24.75 13.58 12.38
N ALA A 355 -23.88 13.53 13.40
CA ALA A 355 -22.95 12.42 13.62
C ALA A 355 -23.64 11.04 13.58
N GLY A 356 -24.80 10.89 14.24
CA GLY A 356 -25.59 9.65 14.19
C GLY A 356 -25.96 9.21 12.77
N ARG A 357 -26.43 10.12 11.90
CA ARG A 357 -26.76 9.81 10.49
C ARG A 357 -25.51 9.49 9.68
N ILE A 358 -24.41 10.21 9.92
CA ILE A 358 -23.12 9.96 9.24
C ILE A 358 -22.63 8.52 9.50
N LEU A 359 -22.86 7.95 10.69
CA LEU A 359 -22.46 6.57 10.99
C LEU A 359 -23.19 5.52 10.15
N ALA A 360 -24.39 5.83 9.67
CA ALA A 360 -25.21 4.96 8.82
C ALA A 360 -25.14 5.34 7.32
N THR A 361 -24.44 6.42 6.96
CA THR A 361 -24.33 6.92 5.58
C THR A 361 -23.00 6.52 4.96
N HIS A 362 -22.98 6.12 3.69
CA HIS A 362 -21.75 5.73 2.98
C HIS A 362 -21.25 6.80 2.02
N THR A 363 -22.16 7.58 1.43
CA THR A 363 -21.82 8.74 0.61
C THR A 363 -22.77 9.92 0.85
N ILE A 364 -22.22 11.14 0.81
CA ILE A 364 -22.99 12.38 1.01
C ILE A 364 -22.89 13.23 -0.26
N PRO A 365 -24.02 13.65 -0.88
CA PRO A 365 -23.99 14.57 -2.01
C PRO A 365 -23.49 15.94 -1.56
N THR A 366 -22.69 16.61 -2.39
CA THR A 366 -22.12 17.94 -2.09
C THR A 366 -22.73 19.01 -2.97
N ALA A 367 -22.54 20.28 -2.62
CA ALA A 367 -22.93 21.41 -3.44
C ALA A 367 -22.05 21.58 -4.70
N LEU A 368 -21.06 20.71 -4.93
CA LEU A 368 -20.24 20.70 -6.12
C LEU A 368 -20.91 19.83 -7.19
N ASP A 369 -21.54 20.47 -8.18
CA ASP A 369 -22.02 19.76 -9.37
C ASP A 369 -20.85 19.37 -10.27
N GLU A 370 -20.89 18.16 -10.82
CA GLU A 370 -19.84 17.63 -11.66
C GLU A 370 -20.38 17.32 -13.07
N PRO A 371 -19.93 18.05 -14.11
CA PRO A 371 -20.40 17.84 -15.48
C PRO A 371 -20.21 16.40 -15.99
N TRP A 372 -19.14 15.75 -15.53
CA TRP A 372 -18.81 14.38 -15.91
C TRP A 372 -19.62 13.31 -15.17
N LEU A 373 -20.53 13.72 -14.28
CA LEU A 373 -21.58 12.88 -13.67
C LEU A 373 -22.97 13.23 -14.23
N GLY A 374 -23.04 13.95 -15.36
CA GLY A 374 -24.30 14.42 -15.93
C GLY A 374 -24.88 15.60 -15.17
N ASP A 375 -24.01 16.54 -14.77
CA ASP A 375 -24.35 17.74 -13.98
C ASP A 375 -25.00 17.42 -12.63
N ARG A 376 -24.63 16.27 -12.03
CA ARG A 376 -25.11 15.81 -10.72
C ARG A 376 -24.12 16.16 -9.61
N PRO A 377 -24.58 16.21 -8.34
CA PRO A 377 -23.71 16.39 -7.19
C PRO A 377 -22.56 15.39 -7.13
N GLN A 378 -21.33 15.90 -7.01
CA GLN A 378 -20.20 15.09 -6.58
C GLN A 378 -20.40 14.66 -5.12
N ARG A 379 -19.90 13.48 -4.76
CA ARG A 379 -20.20 12.87 -3.46
C ARG A 379 -18.96 12.69 -2.60
N LEU A 380 -19.10 12.89 -1.30
CA LEU A 380 -18.10 12.53 -0.30
C LEU A 380 -18.28 11.08 0.10
N ARG A 381 -17.17 10.35 0.24
CA ARG A 381 -17.17 8.99 0.78
C ARG A 381 -17.05 9.04 2.30
N ILE A 382 -17.95 8.37 3.00
CA ILE A 382 -17.95 8.22 4.45
C ILE A 382 -17.61 6.79 4.84
N ARG A 383 -16.76 6.63 5.85
CA ARG A 383 -16.49 5.31 6.45
C ARG A 383 -16.22 5.44 7.93
N VAL A 384 -16.93 4.64 8.71
CA VAL A 384 -16.63 4.46 10.12
C VAL A 384 -15.43 3.51 10.26
N GLY A 385 -14.38 3.96 10.96
CA GLY A 385 -13.25 3.13 11.34
C GLY A 385 -13.08 3.09 12.85
N LEU A 386 -12.18 2.22 13.33
CA LEU A 386 -11.86 2.08 14.76
C LEU A 386 -11.34 3.38 15.42
N THR A 387 -10.87 4.34 14.62
CA THR A 387 -10.32 5.62 15.08
C THR A 387 -11.27 6.80 14.84
N GLY A 388 -12.55 6.55 14.56
CA GLY A 388 -13.56 7.55 14.25
C GLY A 388 -14.03 7.54 12.78
N VAL A 389 -14.87 8.51 12.44
CA VAL A 389 -15.41 8.71 11.09
C VAL A 389 -14.32 9.26 10.18
N ARG A 390 -14.18 8.64 9.01
CA ARG A 390 -13.30 9.13 7.93
C ARG A 390 -14.11 9.64 6.75
N VAL A 391 -13.70 10.79 6.22
CA VAL A 391 -14.21 11.37 4.97
C VAL A 391 -13.14 11.19 3.88
N ASN A 392 -13.54 10.75 2.69
CA ASN A 392 -12.66 10.49 1.53
C ASN A 392 -11.39 9.68 1.83
N PHE A 393 -11.49 8.63 2.65
CA PHE A 393 -10.40 7.74 3.10
C PHE A 393 -9.37 8.32 4.08
N TYR A 394 -9.08 9.62 4.02
CA TYR A 394 -7.91 10.21 4.69
C TYR A 394 -8.24 11.27 5.75
N ASP A 395 -9.41 11.90 5.68
CA ASP A 395 -9.78 13.00 6.55
C ASP A 395 -10.50 12.51 7.81
N LYS A 396 -10.22 13.09 8.97
CA LYS A 396 -10.82 12.71 10.26
C LYS A 396 -11.67 13.87 10.76
N VAL A 397 -12.92 13.56 11.12
CA VAL A 397 -13.77 14.49 11.88
C VAL A 397 -13.17 14.66 13.28
N VAL A 398 -12.79 15.89 13.62
CA VAL A 398 -12.17 16.25 14.92
C VAL A 398 -13.16 16.91 15.88
N ILE A 399 -14.15 17.64 15.36
CA ILE A 399 -15.27 18.17 16.14
C ILE A 399 -16.54 17.85 15.37
N ALA A 400 -17.54 17.28 16.03
CA ALA A 400 -18.81 16.93 15.41
C ALA A 400 -19.96 17.75 16.00
N ASN A 401 -21.09 17.81 15.28
CA ASN A 401 -22.39 18.29 15.79
C ASN A 401 -22.42 19.75 16.27
N THR A 402 -21.73 20.66 15.59
CA THR A 402 -21.96 22.10 15.80
C THR A 402 -23.22 22.52 15.03
N PHE A 403 -24.37 22.51 15.70
CA PHE A 403 -25.66 22.81 15.08
C PHE A 403 -25.83 24.31 14.80
N ALA A 404 -26.41 24.59 13.64
CA ALA A 404 -26.76 25.90 13.12
C ALA A 404 -28.24 25.95 12.73
N LYS A 405 -28.76 27.15 12.48
CA LYS A 405 -30.14 27.36 12.05
C LYS A 405 -30.48 26.68 10.72
N ASN A 406 -29.50 26.57 9.82
CA ASN A 406 -29.62 26.00 8.48
C ASN A 406 -28.72 24.77 8.29
N GLY A 407 -28.40 24.04 9.37
CA GLY A 407 -27.65 22.79 9.23
C GLY A 407 -26.73 22.42 10.39
N VAL A 408 -25.66 21.69 10.07
CA VAL A 408 -24.67 21.22 11.04
C VAL A 408 -23.24 21.36 10.50
N ILE A 409 -22.32 21.67 11.39
CA ILE A 409 -20.90 21.82 11.10
C ILE A 409 -20.13 20.66 11.75
N HIS A 410 -19.20 20.08 10.99
CA HIS A 410 -18.21 19.12 11.46
C HIS A 410 -16.81 19.65 11.14
N ALA A 411 -15.95 19.88 12.13
CA ALA A 411 -14.57 20.27 11.87
C ALA A 411 -13.73 19.05 11.45
N VAL A 412 -12.87 19.23 10.47
CA VAL A 412 -12.02 18.20 9.88
C VAL A 412 -10.54 18.62 9.91
N ASN A 413 -9.62 17.65 9.95
CA ASN A 413 -8.19 17.93 10.11
C ASN A 413 -7.42 18.04 8.79
N ARG A 414 -8.08 17.83 7.65
CA ARG A 414 -7.51 17.99 6.32
C ARG A 414 -8.48 18.76 5.42
N ILE A 415 -7.96 19.22 4.28
CA ILE A 415 -8.78 19.85 3.26
C ILE A 415 -9.36 18.75 2.37
N LEU A 416 -10.68 18.75 2.18
CA LEU A 416 -11.36 17.88 1.24
C LEU A 416 -11.07 18.36 -0.18
N VAL A 417 -10.43 17.50 -0.97
CA VAL A 417 -10.07 17.79 -2.36
C VAL A 417 -11.01 17.02 -3.27
N PRO A 418 -11.68 17.66 -4.25
CA PRO A 418 -12.49 16.96 -5.25
C PRO A 418 -11.70 15.82 -5.90
N PRO A 419 -12.33 14.67 -6.16
CA PRO A 419 -11.61 13.49 -6.59
C PRO A 419 -11.09 13.65 -8.03
N PRO A 420 -9.97 12.98 -8.39
CA PRO A 420 -9.48 12.98 -9.76
C PRO A 420 -10.27 11.99 -10.63
N TRP A 421 -9.93 11.93 -11.91
CA TRP A 421 -10.51 10.96 -12.86
C TRP A 421 -10.22 9.52 -12.44
N ILE A 422 -11.11 8.58 -12.77
CA ILE A 422 -10.97 7.14 -12.45
C ILE A 422 -9.58 6.61 -12.85
N GLY A 423 -9.10 6.93 -14.05
CA GLY A 423 -7.78 6.50 -14.51
C GLY A 423 -6.64 6.98 -13.61
N ARG A 424 -6.73 8.21 -13.09
CA ARG A 424 -5.74 8.76 -12.16
C ARG A 424 -5.83 8.07 -10.80
N GLU A 425 -7.01 7.73 -10.31
CA GLU A 425 -7.17 6.98 -9.06
C GLU A 425 -6.48 5.61 -9.13
N LEU A 426 -6.74 4.84 -10.20
CA LEU A 426 -6.08 3.54 -10.40
C LEU A 426 -4.55 3.68 -10.46
N MET A 427 -4.05 4.74 -11.09
CA MET A 427 -2.61 5.02 -11.17
C MET A 427 -1.98 5.44 -9.84
N LEU A 428 -2.74 5.99 -8.89
CA LEU A 428 -2.22 6.36 -7.56
C LEU A 428 -1.96 5.13 -6.67
N PHE A 429 -2.50 3.95 -7.04
CA PHE A 429 -2.35 2.71 -6.27
C PHE A 429 -1.79 1.55 -7.11
N PRO A 430 -0.59 1.67 -7.71
CA PRO A 430 -0.03 0.64 -8.60
C PRO A 430 0.24 -0.68 -7.86
N SER A 431 0.52 -0.64 -6.55
CA SER A 431 0.67 -1.85 -5.73
C SER A 431 -0.59 -2.73 -5.67
N LYS A 432 -1.75 -2.15 -6.00
CA LYS A 432 -3.05 -2.85 -6.06
C LYS A 432 -3.50 -3.14 -7.49
N PHE A 433 -3.14 -2.29 -8.46
CA PHE A 433 -3.68 -2.33 -9.81
C PHE A 433 -2.65 -2.52 -10.94
N SER A 434 -1.38 -2.82 -10.64
CA SER A 434 -0.34 -2.98 -11.68
C SER A 434 -0.71 -3.95 -12.81
N THR A 435 -1.40 -5.05 -12.53
CA THR A 435 -1.83 -6.02 -13.55
C THR A 435 -2.98 -5.47 -14.42
N LEU A 436 -3.91 -4.73 -13.81
CA LEU A 436 -4.98 -4.03 -14.53
C LEU A 436 -4.41 -2.93 -15.43
N LEU A 437 -3.45 -2.14 -14.92
CA LEU A 437 -2.78 -1.08 -15.69
C LEU A 437 -1.98 -1.66 -16.87
N LEU A 438 -1.29 -2.79 -16.67
CA LEU A 438 -0.65 -3.53 -17.75
C LEU A 438 -1.66 -4.02 -18.80
N ALA A 439 -2.84 -4.47 -18.36
CA ALA A 439 -3.91 -4.89 -19.27
C ALA A 439 -4.42 -3.73 -20.12
N TYR A 440 -4.62 -2.55 -19.52
CA TYR A 440 -5.01 -1.33 -20.23
C TYR A 440 -3.97 -0.94 -21.28
N GLU A 441 -2.69 -0.96 -20.93
CA GLU A 441 -1.60 -0.64 -21.85
C GLU A 441 -1.52 -1.64 -23.02
N LYS A 442 -1.50 -2.94 -22.72
CA LYS A 442 -1.34 -4.01 -23.73
C LYS A 442 -2.48 -4.09 -24.72
N THR A 443 -3.70 -3.75 -24.30
CA THR A 443 -4.90 -3.79 -25.15
C THR A 443 -5.24 -2.43 -25.77
N ARG A 444 -4.47 -1.38 -25.45
CA ARG A 444 -4.80 0.02 -25.76
C ARG A 444 -6.22 0.38 -25.32
N PHE A 445 -6.62 -0.08 -24.14
CA PHE A 445 -7.97 0.09 -23.63
C PHE A 445 -8.31 1.56 -23.37
N THR A 446 -7.32 2.36 -22.99
CA THR A 446 -7.48 3.82 -22.83
C THR A 446 -7.92 4.49 -24.12
N ASP A 447 -7.37 4.07 -25.26
CA ASP A 447 -7.76 4.61 -26.56
C ASP A 447 -9.23 4.30 -26.83
N PHE A 448 -9.66 3.06 -26.55
CA PHE A 448 -11.07 2.68 -26.68
C PHE A 448 -11.98 3.52 -25.77
N ILE A 449 -11.67 3.61 -24.47
CA ILE A 449 -12.48 4.35 -23.49
C ILE A 449 -12.59 5.84 -23.84
N ASN A 450 -11.53 6.46 -24.36
CA ASN A 450 -11.54 7.87 -24.75
C ASN A 450 -12.50 8.20 -25.90
N HIS A 451 -12.90 7.20 -26.70
CA HIS A 451 -13.89 7.37 -27.77
C HIS A 451 -15.33 7.07 -27.32
N VAL A 452 -15.51 6.57 -26.09
CA VAL A 452 -16.83 6.37 -25.52
C VAL A 452 -17.22 7.63 -24.76
N GLU A 453 -18.26 8.31 -25.23
CA GLU A 453 -18.83 9.43 -24.49
C GLU A 453 -19.53 8.88 -23.23
N MET A 454 -19.02 9.26 -22.06
CA MET A 454 -19.55 8.83 -20.76
C MET A 454 -19.88 10.02 -19.88
N LYS A 455 -21.10 10.04 -19.35
CA LYS A 455 -21.58 10.92 -18.27
C LYS A 455 -21.84 10.07 -17.04
N GLY A 456 -20.79 9.85 -16.26
CA GLY A 456 -20.76 8.88 -15.17
C GLY A 456 -20.29 7.50 -15.62
N ALA A 457 -19.70 6.76 -14.68
CA ALA A 457 -19.22 5.41 -14.91
C ALA A 457 -19.13 4.63 -13.59
N THR A 458 -19.32 3.32 -13.67
CA THR A 458 -19.03 2.38 -12.58
C THR A 458 -17.95 1.42 -13.04
N VAL A 459 -16.79 1.46 -12.40
CA VAL A 459 -15.66 0.58 -12.74
C VAL A 459 -15.44 -0.43 -11.62
N PHE A 460 -15.61 -1.70 -11.95
CA PHE A 460 -15.25 -2.81 -11.07
C PHE A 460 -13.78 -3.13 -11.29
N ALA A 461 -12.87 -2.53 -10.52
CA ALA A 461 -11.43 -2.65 -10.73
C ALA A 461 -10.88 -3.95 -10.11
N PRO A 462 -10.41 -4.93 -10.90
CA PRO A 462 -9.79 -6.13 -10.36
C PRO A 462 -8.40 -5.80 -9.77
N SER A 463 -8.17 -6.25 -8.55
CA SER A 463 -6.85 -6.14 -7.91
C SER A 463 -5.81 -7.08 -8.53
N ASN A 464 -4.53 -6.88 -8.23
CA ASN A 464 -3.46 -7.81 -8.63
C ASN A 464 -3.77 -9.26 -8.20
N THR A 465 -4.28 -9.44 -6.98
CA THR A 465 -4.69 -10.75 -6.46
C THR A 465 -5.87 -11.35 -7.25
N ALA A 466 -6.77 -10.51 -7.76
CA ALA A 466 -7.88 -10.96 -8.60
C ALA A 466 -7.38 -11.62 -9.89
N PHE A 467 -6.36 -11.02 -10.53
CA PHE A 467 -5.69 -11.63 -11.68
C PHE A 467 -4.91 -12.89 -11.28
N ASP A 468 -4.24 -12.91 -10.14
CA ASP A 468 -3.54 -14.12 -9.66
C ASP A 468 -4.51 -15.32 -9.53
N ARG A 469 -5.74 -15.07 -9.06
CA ARG A 469 -6.81 -16.08 -8.92
C ARG A 469 -7.32 -16.64 -10.27
N LEU A 470 -7.13 -15.96 -11.39
CA LEU A 470 -7.44 -16.54 -12.71
C LEU A 470 -6.55 -17.75 -13.02
N GLY A 471 -5.35 -17.80 -12.46
CA GLY A 471 -4.36 -18.85 -12.71
C GLY A 471 -3.33 -18.45 -13.77
N PRO A 472 -2.13 -19.05 -13.71
CA PRO A 472 -1.00 -18.70 -14.58
C PRO A 472 -1.29 -18.98 -16.05
N SER A 473 -2.03 -20.04 -16.38
CA SER A 473 -2.35 -20.43 -17.76
C SER A 473 -3.28 -19.40 -18.44
N ALA A 474 -4.35 -18.99 -17.74
CA ALA A 474 -5.27 -17.96 -18.23
C ALA A 474 -4.56 -16.61 -18.41
N ASN A 475 -3.76 -16.19 -17.43
CA ASN A 475 -2.97 -14.96 -17.53
C ASN A 475 -1.95 -15.03 -18.68
N ALA A 476 -1.26 -16.15 -18.85
CA ALA A 476 -0.31 -16.31 -19.96
C ALA A 476 -1.02 -16.19 -21.32
N PHE A 477 -2.20 -16.79 -21.47
CA PHE A 477 -3.00 -16.65 -22.69
C PHE A 477 -3.40 -15.19 -22.93
N LEU A 478 -4.01 -14.54 -21.93
CA LEU A 478 -4.55 -13.17 -22.03
C LEU A 478 -3.48 -12.12 -22.35
N PHE A 479 -2.28 -12.22 -21.75
CA PHE A 479 -1.26 -11.17 -21.84
C PHE A 479 -0.16 -11.43 -22.88
N ASN A 480 0.05 -12.68 -23.32
CA ASN A 480 1.23 -13.04 -24.13
C ASN A 480 0.91 -13.45 -25.59
N SER A 481 -0.33 -13.32 -26.04
CA SER A 481 -0.69 -13.62 -27.43
C SER A 481 -1.56 -12.52 -28.03
N GLU A 482 -1.34 -12.17 -29.31
CA GLU A 482 -2.20 -11.21 -30.00
C GLU A 482 -3.67 -11.62 -29.97
N LYS A 483 -3.94 -12.93 -30.13
CA LYS A 483 -5.27 -13.50 -29.96
C LYS A 483 -5.79 -13.22 -28.55
N GLY A 484 -5.04 -13.57 -27.51
CA GLY A 484 -5.42 -13.37 -26.12
C GLY A 484 -5.63 -11.91 -25.72
N LEU A 485 -4.92 -10.96 -26.32
CA LEU A 485 -5.15 -9.53 -26.09
C LEU A 485 -6.56 -9.09 -26.53
N LYS A 486 -7.14 -9.72 -27.57
CA LYS A 486 -8.54 -9.48 -27.95
C LYS A 486 -9.51 -9.96 -26.87
N TYR A 487 -9.24 -11.14 -26.29
CA TYR A 487 -10.01 -11.68 -25.16
C TYR A 487 -9.86 -10.81 -23.91
N LEU A 488 -8.64 -10.33 -23.64
CA LEU A 488 -8.37 -9.42 -22.54
C LEU A 488 -9.14 -8.10 -22.73
N LYS A 489 -9.18 -7.54 -23.95
CA LYS A 489 -9.96 -6.34 -24.24
C LYS A 489 -11.46 -6.54 -23.98
N ALA A 490 -12.04 -7.67 -24.42
CA ALA A 490 -13.42 -8.03 -24.11
C ALA A 490 -13.67 -8.18 -22.59
N LEU A 491 -12.72 -8.79 -21.87
CA LEU A 491 -12.78 -8.91 -20.43
C LEU A 491 -12.77 -7.55 -19.73
N LEU A 492 -11.93 -6.61 -20.18
CA LEU A 492 -11.87 -5.26 -19.64
C LEU A 492 -13.17 -4.48 -19.90
N LYS A 493 -13.78 -4.63 -21.09
CA LYS A 493 -15.11 -4.05 -21.39
C LYS A 493 -16.16 -4.51 -20.36
N TYR A 494 -16.12 -5.77 -19.93
CA TYR A 494 -17.05 -6.30 -18.92
C TYR A 494 -16.85 -5.73 -17.51
N HIS A 495 -15.74 -5.05 -17.22
CA HIS A 495 -15.50 -4.44 -15.90
C HIS A 495 -15.91 -2.96 -15.83
N VAL A 496 -16.40 -2.40 -16.95
CA VAL A 496 -16.75 -0.99 -17.05
C VAL A 496 -18.20 -0.85 -17.44
N VAL A 497 -18.94 -0.06 -16.66
CA VAL A 497 -20.30 0.37 -16.94
C VAL A 497 -20.22 1.85 -17.31
N ALA A 498 -20.76 2.22 -18.46
CA ALA A 498 -20.78 3.59 -18.94
C ALA A 498 -22.15 4.24 -18.67
N ASN A 499 -22.16 5.55 -18.43
CA ASN A 499 -23.36 6.35 -18.19
C ASN A 499 -24.18 5.97 -16.96
N GLU A 500 -23.64 5.13 -16.08
CA GLU A 500 -24.32 4.74 -14.84
C GLU A 500 -23.31 4.72 -13.69
N THR A 501 -23.61 5.44 -12.61
CA THR A 501 -22.74 5.56 -11.44
C THR A 501 -23.47 4.99 -10.22
N LEU A 502 -23.13 3.75 -9.87
CA LEU A 502 -23.71 3.03 -8.73
C LEU A 502 -22.80 3.18 -7.51
N TYR A 503 -23.18 4.02 -6.56
CA TYR A 503 -22.62 4.00 -5.22
C TYR A 503 -23.30 2.92 -4.40
N SER A 504 -22.67 2.55 -3.29
CA SER A 504 -23.21 1.56 -2.38
C SER A 504 -24.53 2.00 -1.76
N ASP A 505 -24.74 3.31 -1.57
CA ASP A 505 -25.95 3.92 -1.01
C ASP A 505 -26.83 4.73 -1.98
N HIS A 506 -26.41 4.90 -3.23
CA HIS A 506 -27.11 5.77 -4.18
C HIS A 506 -26.81 5.39 -5.64
N TYR A 507 -27.71 5.71 -6.57
CA TYR A 507 -27.56 5.29 -7.96
C TYR A 507 -27.92 6.41 -8.97
N TYR A 508 -26.92 6.83 -9.76
CA TYR A 508 -27.12 7.75 -10.87
C TYR A 508 -27.30 7.00 -12.19
N LYS A 509 -28.54 6.91 -12.66
CA LYS A 509 -28.95 6.30 -13.93
C LYS A 509 -29.16 7.36 -15.00
N HIS A 510 -28.63 7.17 -16.21
CA HIS A 510 -28.66 8.20 -17.27
C HIS A 510 -29.98 8.27 -18.06
N ASP A 511 -30.68 7.15 -18.25
CA ASP A 511 -31.81 7.06 -19.21
C ASP A 511 -33.21 7.29 -18.61
N GLN A 512 -33.29 7.62 -17.33
CA GLN A 512 -34.53 8.02 -16.68
C GLN A 512 -34.20 9.28 -15.88
N GLY A 513 -34.91 10.38 -16.11
CA GLY A 513 -34.79 11.61 -15.30
C GLY A 513 -35.26 11.42 -13.84
N GLU A 514 -35.23 10.20 -13.34
CA GLU A 514 -35.61 9.79 -12.00
C GLU A 514 -34.32 9.39 -11.27
N GLU A 515 -33.98 10.15 -10.23
CA GLU A 515 -32.99 9.72 -9.24
C GLU A 515 -33.63 8.57 -8.46
N GLU A 516 -33.17 7.34 -8.71
CA GLU A 516 -33.46 6.25 -7.80
C GLU A 516 -32.49 6.36 -6.64
N GLU A 517 -32.95 6.92 -5.52
CA GLU A 517 -32.36 6.53 -4.25
C GLU A 517 -32.43 5.01 -4.17
N VAL A 518 -31.30 4.37 -3.90
CA VAL A 518 -31.29 2.97 -3.51
C VAL A 518 -31.82 2.95 -2.06
N ALA A 519 -33.14 3.14 -1.95
CA ALA A 519 -33.91 3.67 -0.81
C ALA A 519 -33.05 4.13 0.38
N GLY A 520 -32.68 5.42 0.36
CA GLY A 520 -32.18 6.11 1.53
C GLY A 520 -33.31 6.28 2.54
N ASP A 521 -32.96 6.25 3.81
CA ASP A 521 -33.89 6.55 4.89
C ASP A 521 -34.29 8.03 4.82
N ASP A 522 -35.44 8.35 4.24
CA ASP A 522 -36.10 9.64 4.43
C ASP A 522 -37.63 9.45 4.41
N ASP A 523 -38.19 9.26 5.59
CA ASP A 523 -39.27 10.10 6.14
C ASP A 523 -39.83 9.41 7.40
N GLY A 524 -39.61 10.00 8.58
CA GLY A 524 -40.50 10.03 9.74
C GLY A 524 -41.34 8.81 10.19
N GLY A 525 -41.10 7.60 9.70
CA GLY A 525 -41.96 6.44 9.87
C GLY A 525 -41.23 5.31 10.58
N VAL A 526 -41.74 4.92 11.74
CA VAL A 526 -41.37 3.68 12.42
C VAL A 526 -41.81 2.51 11.55
N GLU A 527 -40.96 2.05 10.64
CA GLU A 527 -41.20 0.82 9.88
C GLU A 527 -40.00 -0.13 9.96
N ALA A 528 -40.18 -1.13 10.84
CA ALA A 528 -39.50 -2.42 11.01
C ALA A 528 -37.98 -2.53 10.79
N GLU A 529 -37.29 -2.81 11.90
CA GLU A 529 -35.96 -3.44 11.98
C GLU A 529 -35.76 -4.54 10.91
N GLY A 530 -34.86 -4.36 9.94
CA GLY A 530 -34.58 -5.40 8.95
C GLY A 530 -33.48 -5.05 7.95
N VAL A 531 -32.67 -6.05 7.58
CA VAL A 531 -31.63 -5.97 6.53
C VAL A 531 -32.27 -5.60 5.19
N LYS A 532 -31.80 -4.54 4.53
CA LYS A 532 -32.28 -4.13 3.20
C LYS A 532 -31.43 -4.78 2.10
N HIS A 533 -32.07 -5.42 1.13
CA HIS A 533 -31.42 -6.02 -0.03
C HIS A 533 -31.83 -5.29 -1.31
N TYR A 534 -30.86 -4.91 -2.12
CA TYR A 534 -31.06 -4.26 -3.41
C TYR A 534 -30.31 -5.02 -4.48
N HIS A 535 -30.93 -5.15 -5.64
CA HIS A 535 -30.34 -5.78 -6.81
C HIS A 535 -30.37 -4.80 -7.98
N VAL A 536 -29.22 -4.60 -8.62
CA VAL A 536 -29.09 -3.71 -9.77
C VAL A 536 -28.36 -4.43 -10.89
N ASP A 537 -28.97 -4.47 -12.07
CA ASP A 537 -28.32 -4.94 -13.30
C ASP A 537 -27.74 -3.75 -14.06
N LEU A 538 -26.41 -3.66 -14.11
CA LEU A 538 -25.70 -2.58 -14.79
C LEU A 538 -25.25 -2.99 -16.20
N PRO A 539 -25.54 -2.24 -17.27
CA PRO A 539 -25.11 -2.55 -18.62
C PRO A 539 -23.60 -2.31 -18.78
N SER A 540 -22.81 -3.38 -18.93
CA SER A 540 -21.37 -3.23 -19.16
C SER A 540 -21.06 -2.78 -20.59
N LEU A 541 -19.82 -2.34 -20.83
CA LEU A 541 -19.32 -2.07 -22.18
C LEU A 541 -19.10 -3.34 -23.02
N LEU A 542 -19.32 -4.54 -22.45
CA LEU A 542 -19.34 -5.78 -23.20
C LEU A 542 -20.76 -6.00 -23.73
N ASP A 543 -20.92 -5.97 -25.06
CA ASP A 543 -22.22 -5.99 -25.74
C ASP A 543 -23.18 -7.05 -25.17
N GLU A 544 -24.41 -6.62 -24.85
CA GLU A 544 -25.50 -7.45 -24.32
C GLU A 544 -25.19 -8.19 -23.00
N LYS A 545 -24.20 -7.71 -22.22
CA LYS A 545 -23.89 -8.25 -20.89
C LYS A 545 -24.07 -7.21 -19.79
N SER A 546 -24.99 -7.51 -18.87
CA SER A 546 -25.14 -6.80 -17.62
C SER A 546 -24.25 -7.40 -16.53
N ILE A 547 -23.88 -6.57 -15.56
CA ILE A 547 -23.25 -6.95 -14.31
C ILE A 547 -24.33 -6.87 -13.23
N ALA A 548 -24.64 -8.01 -12.63
CA ALA A 548 -25.57 -8.07 -11.51
C ALA A 548 -24.87 -7.63 -10.23
N VAL A 549 -25.44 -6.67 -9.50
CA VAL A 549 -24.88 -6.15 -8.24
C VAL A 549 -25.92 -6.31 -7.14
N ASP A 550 -25.58 -7.13 -6.14
CA ASP A 550 -26.37 -7.32 -4.92
C ASP A 550 -25.79 -6.46 -3.80
N ILE A 551 -26.58 -5.53 -3.27
CA ILE A 551 -26.22 -4.67 -2.16
C ILE A 551 -27.07 -5.05 -0.96
N THR A 552 -26.42 -5.44 0.13
CA THR A 552 -27.09 -5.76 1.40
C THR A 552 -26.69 -4.73 2.45
N ARG A 553 -27.65 -4.08 3.09
CA ARG A 553 -27.43 -3.06 4.13
C ARG A 553 -28.08 -3.45 5.44
N TRP A 554 -27.37 -3.26 6.54
CA TRP A 554 -27.90 -3.46 7.89
C TRP A 554 -27.25 -2.47 8.87
N GLY A 555 -28.00 -1.43 9.25
CA GLY A 555 -27.44 -0.26 9.92
C GLY A 555 -26.33 0.39 9.07
N GLY A 556 -25.21 0.76 9.68
CA GLY A 556 -24.03 1.29 8.97
C GLY A 556 -23.14 0.25 8.29
N PHE A 557 -23.58 -1.01 8.18
CA PHE A 557 -22.86 -2.04 7.46
C PHE A 557 -23.43 -2.27 6.07
N ILE A 558 -22.53 -2.50 5.13
CA ILE A 558 -22.86 -2.76 3.72
C ILE A 558 -22.02 -3.92 3.18
N ASP A 559 -22.66 -4.79 2.40
CA ASP A 559 -22.04 -5.86 1.64
C ASP A 559 -22.43 -5.71 0.17
N LEU A 560 -21.43 -5.63 -0.71
CA LEU A 560 -21.62 -5.55 -2.16
C LEU A 560 -21.07 -6.82 -2.78
N LYS A 561 -21.93 -7.54 -3.51
CA LYS A 561 -21.56 -8.71 -4.29
C LYS A 561 -21.84 -8.46 -5.76
N VAL A 562 -20.90 -8.85 -6.60
CA VAL A 562 -20.98 -8.75 -8.05
C VAL A 562 -21.19 -10.15 -8.62
N ASN A 563 -22.13 -10.28 -9.56
CA ASN A 563 -22.58 -11.53 -10.15
C ASN A 563 -22.97 -12.59 -9.10
N GLY A 564 -23.49 -12.17 -7.95
CA GLY A 564 -23.96 -13.03 -6.84
C GLY A 564 -22.88 -13.66 -5.96
N TYR A 565 -21.59 -13.61 -6.32
CA TYR A 565 -20.53 -14.29 -5.56
C TYR A 565 -19.19 -13.55 -5.45
N ILE A 566 -18.93 -12.52 -6.27
CA ILE A 566 -17.65 -11.79 -6.25
C ILE A 566 -17.72 -10.67 -5.23
N HIS A 567 -16.78 -10.65 -4.28
CA HIS A 567 -16.81 -9.69 -3.18
C HIS A 567 -16.11 -8.37 -3.57
N VAL A 568 -16.75 -7.25 -3.23
CA VAL A 568 -16.14 -5.92 -3.33
C VAL A 568 -15.31 -5.63 -2.09
N SER A 569 -13.98 -5.68 -2.24
CA SER A 569 -13.01 -5.44 -1.17
C SER A 569 -12.93 -3.97 -0.71
N VAL A 570 -13.16 -3.03 -1.63
CA VAL A 570 -13.25 -1.59 -1.34
C VAL A 570 -14.39 -1.03 -2.19
N SER A 571 -15.43 -0.50 -1.53
CA SER A 571 -16.54 0.18 -2.20
C SER A 571 -16.34 1.70 -2.23
N ASP A 572 -16.99 2.34 -3.19
CA ASP A 572 -17.21 3.79 -3.25
C ASP A 572 -15.93 4.62 -3.32
N ALA A 573 -14.94 4.20 -4.09
CA ALA A 573 -13.87 5.14 -4.46
C ALA A 573 -14.45 6.16 -5.45
N VAL A 574 -14.90 7.29 -4.90
CA VAL A 574 -15.54 8.39 -5.62
C VAL A 574 -14.54 9.05 -6.57
N ALA A 575 -14.89 9.17 -7.84
CA ALA A 575 -14.04 9.75 -8.87
C ALA A 575 -14.74 10.90 -9.61
N LYS A 576 -13.97 11.73 -10.30
CA LYS A 576 -14.50 12.88 -11.05
C LYS A 576 -15.59 12.48 -12.06
N ASN A 577 -15.40 11.35 -12.73
CA ASN A 577 -16.28 10.87 -13.79
C ASN A 577 -17.00 9.56 -13.44
N GLY A 578 -17.12 9.23 -12.14
CA GLY A 578 -17.84 8.05 -11.70
C GLY A 578 -17.41 7.50 -10.35
N VAL A 579 -17.41 6.17 -10.22
CA VAL A 579 -17.04 5.46 -9.00
C VAL A 579 -16.28 4.18 -9.31
N VAL A 580 -15.31 3.83 -8.46
CA VAL A 580 -14.55 2.58 -8.53
C VAL A 580 -14.91 1.65 -7.36
N HIS A 581 -15.23 0.41 -7.68
CA HIS A 581 -15.40 -0.69 -6.72
C HIS A 581 -14.31 -1.73 -6.94
N VAL A 582 -13.49 -2.00 -5.93
CA VAL A 582 -12.36 -2.92 -6.06
C VAL A 582 -12.81 -4.35 -5.81
N VAL A 583 -12.76 -5.18 -6.86
CA VAL A 583 -13.16 -6.59 -6.79
C VAL A 583 -11.97 -7.50 -6.52
N ASP A 584 -12.24 -8.56 -5.76
CA ASP A 584 -11.22 -9.53 -5.35
C ASP A 584 -10.98 -10.65 -6.37
N SER A 585 -11.80 -10.70 -7.42
CA SER A 585 -11.77 -11.70 -8.50
C SER A 585 -12.12 -11.02 -9.83
N VAL A 586 -11.49 -11.47 -10.92
CA VAL A 586 -11.78 -10.91 -12.26
C VAL A 586 -13.19 -11.34 -12.68
N LEU A 587 -14.02 -10.37 -13.07
CA LEU A 587 -15.40 -10.59 -13.49
C LEU A 587 -15.43 -11.41 -14.79
N LEU A 588 -16.26 -12.45 -14.81
CA LEU A 588 -16.47 -13.33 -15.95
C LEU A 588 -17.97 -13.42 -16.25
N PRO A 589 -18.43 -13.25 -17.51
CA PRO A 589 -19.86 -13.14 -17.83
C PRO A 589 -20.74 -14.34 -17.44
N HIS A 590 -20.22 -15.57 -17.43
CA HIS A 590 -21.06 -16.78 -17.27
C HIS A 590 -20.51 -17.83 -16.27
N ARG A 591 -19.66 -17.44 -15.30
CA ARG A 591 -19.11 -18.41 -14.34
C ARG A 591 -20.12 -18.71 -13.23
N LYS A 592 -20.38 -19.99 -12.95
CA LYS A 592 -21.24 -20.43 -11.84
C LYS A 592 -20.51 -20.25 -10.48
N PRO A 593 -21.24 -19.99 -9.38
CA PRO A 593 -20.64 -19.92 -8.04
C PRO A 593 -20.01 -21.28 -7.64
N GLY A 594 -18.79 -21.25 -7.11
CA GLY A 594 -18.15 -22.45 -6.50
C GLY A 594 -16.76 -22.86 -7.01
N GLY A 595 -15.90 -21.94 -7.45
CA GLY A 595 -14.54 -22.32 -7.88
C GLY A 595 -13.46 -21.30 -7.51
N ASP A 596 -12.80 -21.51 -6.37
CA ASP A 596 -11.42 -21.04 -6.11
C ASP A 596 -10.38 -21.73 -7.04
N ALA A 597 -10.84 -22.51 -8.01
CA ALA A 597 -10.03 -23.18 -8.99
C ALA A 597 -9.57 -22.22 -10.10
N GLU A 598 -8.35 -22.42 -10.57
CA GLU A 598 -7.81 -21.76 -11.76
C GLU A 598 -8.77 -21.94 -12.95
N VAL A 599 -8.92 -20.88 -13.76
CA VAL A 599 -9.80 -20.90 -14.93
C VAL A 599 -9.09 -21.63 -16.06
N ASP A 600 -9.74 -22.63 -16.64
CA ASP A 600 -9.20 -23.30 -17.83
C ASP A 600 -9.21 -22.35 -19.04
N VAL A 601 -8.13 -22.40 -19.83
CA VAL A 601 -7.93 -21.46 -20.95
C VAL A 601 -8.97 -21.69 -22.04
N GLU A 602 -9.39 -22.93 -22.29
CA GLU A 602 -10.38 -23.23 -23.32
C GLU A 602 -11.78 -22.85 -22.86
N GLU A 603 -12.10 -23.00 -21.56
CA GLU A 603 -13.33 -22.48 -20.97
C GLU A 603 -13.41 -20.95 -21.09
N LEU A 604 -12.33 -20.24 -20.74
CA LEU A 604 -12.24 -18.78 -20.88
C LEU A 604 -12.41 -18.34 -22.33
N LYS A 605 -11.78 -19.04 -23.28
CA LYS A 605 -11.94 -18.78 -24.71
C LYS A 605 -13.37 -19.01 -25.16
N ALA A 606 -13.98 -20.14 -24.80
CA ALA A 606 -15.35 -20.46 -25.19
C ALA A 606 -16.35 -19.40 -24.67
N MET A 607 -16.14 -18.91 -23.45
CA MET A 607 -16.99 -17.90 -22.83
C MET A 607 -16.93 -16.55 -23.53
N LEU A 608 -15.73 -16.13 -23.92
CA LEU A 608 -15.48 -14.79 -24.46
C LEU A 608 -15.46 -14.74 -25.99
N ALA A 609 -15.32 -15.87 -26.69
CA ALA A 609 -15.26 -15.94 -28.14
C ALA A 609 -16.38 -15.16 -28.86
N PRO A 610 -17.65 -15.17 -28.39
CA PRO A 610 -18.71 -14.40 -29.04
C PRO A 610 -18.49 -12.87 -29.03
N PHE A 611 -17.68 -12.37 -28.09
CA PHE A 611 -17.43 -10.94 -27.88
C PHE A 611 -16.05 -10.51 -28.37
N VAL A 612 -15.30 -11.42 -28.98
CA VAL A 612 -14.02 -11.13 -29.60
C VAL A 612 -14.28 -10.78 -31.05
N GLU A 613 -14.08 -9.52 -31.40
CA GLU A 613 -14.20 -9.02 -32.78
C GLU A 613 -13.27 -9.85 -33.70
N GLU A 614 -13.86 -10.67 -34.57
CA GLU A 614 -13.17 -11.36 -35.65
C GLU A 614 -12.81 -10.32 -36.72
N ALA A 615 -11.59 -10.41 -37.25
CA ALA A 615 -11.14 -9.53 -38.30
C ALA A 615 -11.81 -9.93 -39.63
N GLU A 616 -13.04 -9.49 -39.87
CA GLU A 616 -13.64 -9.49 -41.21
C GLU A 616 -14.07 -8.07 -41.59
N ASN A 617 -13.40 -7.57 -42.64
CA ASN A 617 -13.64 -6.33 -43.38
C ASN A 617 -13.40 -4.99 -42.66
N ASP A 618 -12.13 -4.54 -42.70
CA ASP A 618 -11.80 -3.12 -42.83
C ASP A 618 -12.31 -2.57 -44.18
N HIS A 619 -13.64 -2.43 -44.30
CA HIS A 619 -14.30 -1.54 -45.23
C HIS A 619 -15.03 -0.47 -44.43
N HIS A 620 -14.28 0.44 -43.81
CA HIS A 620 -14.85 1.73 -43.43
C HIS A 620 -14.83 2.67 -44.66
N PRO A 621 -15.93 3.42 -44.89
CA PRO A 621 -16.00 4.41 -45.96
C PRO A 621 -15.01 5.55 -45.71
N PRO A 622 -14.60 6.32 -46.75
CA PRO A 622 -13.64 7.40 -46.58
C PRO A 622 -14.26 8.50 -45.72
N PHE A 623 -13.86 8.58 -44.45
CA PHE A 623 -14.26 9.68 -43.58
C PHE A 623 -13.44 10.92 -43.89
N LEU A 624 -14.19 11.99 -44.13
CA LEU A 624 -13.77 13.36 -44.32
C LEU A 624 -12.80 13.81 -43.22
N GLN A 625 -11.73 14.48 -43.63
CA GLN A 625 -10.82 15.22 -42.75
C GLN A 625 -11.61 16.24 -41.91
N PRO A 626 -11.53 16.21 -40.57
CA PRO A 626 -11.74 17.40 -39.77
C PRO A 626 -10.51 18.30 -39.95
N THR A 627 -10.77 19.55 -40.30
CA THR A 627 -9.76 20.61 -40.39
C THR A 627 -8.93 20.71 -39.11
N LEU A 628 -7.61 20.70 -39.31
CA LEU A 628 -6.53 21.12 -38.41
C LEU A 628 -6.97 21.95 -37.18
N ASN A 629 -6.74 21.38 -36.00
CA ASN A 629 -6.04 22.04 -34.90
C ASN A 629 -5.56 21.01 -33.86
N GLY A 630 -4.25 20.93 -33.63
CA GLY A 630 -3.66 20.34 -32.43
C GLY A 630 -3.13 18.91 -32.53
N SER A 631 -1.89 18.80 -33.02
CA SER A 631 -0.85 17.85 -32.58
C SER A 631 -1.18 16.36 -32.41
N ALA A 632 -0.97 15.58 -33.48
CA ALA A 632 -0.35 14.24 -33.40
C ALA A 632 0.16 13.80 -34.78
N CYS A 633 1.19 12.94 -34.75
CA CYS A 633 1.81 12.17 -35.85
C CYS A 633 3.06 12.78 -36.50
N TYR A 634 4.23 12.30 -36.06
CA TYR A 634 5.29 11.87 -36.98
C TYR A 634 6.02 10.65 -36.38
N PHE A 635 5.79 9.47 -36.96
CA PHE A 635 6.75 8.36 -36.91
C PHE A 635 6.72 7.64 -38.25
N VAL A 636 7.93 7.21 -38.67
CA VAL A 636 8.29 6.43 -39.86
C VAL A 636 8.53 7.23 -41.14
N GLU A 637 9.76 7.72 -41.31
CA GLU A 637 10.56 7.53 -42.53
C GLU A 637 11.99 8.09 -42.30
N CYS A 638 13.01 7.24 -42.45
CA CYS A 638 14.34 7.58 -42.98
C CYS A 638 15.31 6.39 -42.79
N LEU A 639 15.27 5.45 -43.73
CA LEU A 639 16.38 4.57 -44.07
C LEU A 639 16.91 5.08 -45.42
N HIS A 640 18.21 5.40 -45.46
CA HIS A 640 19.06 5.77 -46.60
C HIS A 640 19.61 7.21 -46.54
N PHE A 641 20.86 7.35 -46.07
CA PHE A 641 21.88 8.12 -46.79
C PHE A 641 23.27 7.79 -46.23
N VAL A 642 24.15 7.26 -47.08
CA VAL A 642 25.60 7.23 -46.85
C VAL A 642 26.21 8.31 -47.73
N SER A 643 27.10 9.15 -47.17
CA SER A 643 28.12 9.82 -47.97
C SER A 643 29.40 10.00 -47.15
N THR A 644 30.50 9.57 -47.76
CA THR A 644 31.88 9.59 -47.28
C THR A 644 32.52 10.97 -47.42
N SER A 645 33.31 11.39 -46.43
CA SER A 645 34.40 12.34 -46.63
C SER A 645 35.42 12.26 -45.48
N SER A 646 36.70 12.21 -45.85
CA SER A 646 37.88 11.86 -45.06
C SER A 646 38.67 13.08 -44.58
N ARG A 647 39.03 13.14 -43.28
CA ARG A 647 40.35 13.54 -42.71
C ARG A 647 40.31 13.51 -41.15
N PRO A 648 41.48 13.45 -40.46
CA PRO A 648 41.65 12.81 -39.16
C PRO A 648 41.58 13.78 -37.96
N ASP A 649 41.59 13.17 -36.77
CA ASP A 649 41.62 13.74 -35.41
C ASP A 649 40.25 13.95 -34.75
N GLY A 650 39.91 12.98 -33.89
CA GLY A 650 38.68 12.89 -33.10
C GLY A 650 38.19 11.44 -33.05
N LEU A 651 38.09 10.85 -31.85
CA LEU A 651 37.56 9.50 -31.64
C LEU A 651 36.10 9.46 -32.14
N LYS A 652 35.81 8.69 -33.20
CA LYS A 652 34.49 8.61 -33.85
C LYS A 652 33.71 7.38 -33.37
N ILE A 653 32.43 7.53 -33.07
CA ILE A 653 31.45 6.46 -32.84
C ILE A 653 30.82 6.08 -34.19
N THR A 654 30.96 4.81 -34.56
CA THR A 654 30.16 4.24 -35.65
C THR A 654 29.03 3.42 -35.03
N PRO A 655 27.74 3.68 -35.36
CA PRO A 655 26.65 2.85 -34.87
C PRO A 655 26.73 1.46 -35.50
N LEU A 656 26.77 0.43 -34.64
CA LEU A 656 26.81 -0.97 -35.07
C LEU A 656 25.42 -1.36 -35.59
N VAL A 657 25.26 -1.46 -36.92
CA VAL A 657 24.06 -2.04 -37.55
C VAL A 657 24.06 -3.55 -37.29
N LEU A 658 22.92 -4.06 -36.83
CA LEU A 658 22.83 -5.34 -36.14
C LEU A 658 21.52 -6.03 -36.56
N ASP A 659 21.62 -7.10 -37.33
CA ASP A 659 20.49 -7.90 -37.83
C ASP A 659 19.96 -8.84 -36.72
N THR A 660 18.65 -9.00 -36.61
CA THR A 660 17.96 -9.54 -35.42
C THR A 660 17.62 -11.03 -35.47
N GLN A 661 17.99 -11.76 -36.53
CA GLN A 661 17.58 -13.16 -36.70
C GLN A 661 18.63 -14.22 -36.34
N GLN A 662 19.86 -13.85 -35.96
CA GLN A 662 20.91 -14.80 -35.60
C GLN A 662 21.75 -14.30 -34.42
N MET A 663 22.21 -15.22 -33.56
CA MET A 663 23.10 -14.89 -32.44
C MET A 663 24.33 -14.15 -32.96
N LYS A 664 24.48 -12.87 -32.60
CA LYS A 664 25.67 -12.11 -32.99
C LYS A 664 26.78 -12.40 -32.00
N ILE A 665 27.74 -13.17 -32.48
CA ILE A 665 29.01 -13.42 -31.81
C ILE A 665 29.94 -12.24 -32.09
N PHE A 666 30.69 -11.81 -31.08
CA PHE A 666 31.78 -10.84 -31.22
C PHE A 666 33.12 -11.60 -31.21
N PRO A 667 33.70 -11.96 -32.38
CA PRO A 667 34.87 -12.83 -32.45
C PRO A 667 36.12 -12.19 -31.84
N GLU A 668 36.15 -10.87 -31.77
CA GLU A 668 37.23 -10.08 -31.17
C GLU A 668 37.17 -10.01 -29.64
N SER A 669 36.13 -10.58 -29.02
CA SER A 669 36.02 -10.66 -27.57
C SER A 669 37.07 -11.58 -26.94
N SER A 670 37.38 -11.32 -25.67
CA SER A 670 38.33 -12.10 -24.87
C SER A 670 37.97 -13.59 -24.80
N PHE A 671 36.69 -13.94 -24.84
CA PHE A 671 36.24 -15.34 -24.78
C PHE A 671 36.79 -16.20 -25.93
N PHE A 672 36.70 -15.70 -27.16
CA PHE A 672 37.16 -16.42 -28.36
C PHE A 672 38.67 -16.30 -28.55
N LYS A 673 39.27 -15.17 -28.15
CA LYS A 673 40.73 -14.99 -28.14
C LYS A 673 41.43 -15.96 -27.19
N GLU A 674 40.83 -16.23 -26.03
CA GLU A 674 41.37 -17.14 -25.01
C GLU A 674 40.95 -18.61 -25.21
N ARG A 675 40.15 -18.93 -26.24
CA ARG A 675 39.69 -20.28 -26.59
C ARG A 675 39.06 -21.06 -25.43
N ARG A 676 38.25 -20.39 -24.60
CA ARG A 676 37.66 -21.00 -23.40
C ARG A 676 36.65 -22.12 -23.70
N ALA A 677 35.94 -22.04 -24.83
CA ALA A 677 35.10 -23.11 -25.39
C ALA A 677 34.93 -22.91 -26.92
N SER A 678 34.41 -23.93 -27.61
CA SER A 678 34.06 -23.81 -29.03
C SER A 678 32.79 -22.99 -29.25
N ASP A 679 31.82 -23.09 -28.32
CA ASP A 679 30.48 -22.53 -28.47
C ASP A 679 29.95 -21.96 -27.14
N LEU A 680 29.05 -20.98 -27.24
CA LEU A 680 28.32 -20.40 -26.11
C LEU A 680 27.02 -21.21 -25.85
N PRO A 681 26.53 -21.27 -24.60
CA PRO A 681 25.30 -22.01 -24.30
C PRO A 681 24.09 -21.37 -24.99
N THR A 682 23.22 -22.19 -25.58
CA THR A 682 22.00 -21.72 -26.23
C THR A 682 21.03 -21.07 -25.22
N PRO A 683 20.15 -20.16 -25.64
CA PRO A 683 19.11 -19.57 -24.77
C PRO A 683 18.30 -20.61 -23.98
N ALA A 684 17.93 -21.72 -24.63
CA ALA A 684 17.24 -22.84 -23.96
C ALA A 684 18.11 -23.49 -22.87
N ALA A 685 19.41 -23.68 -23.11
CA ALA A 685 20.34 -24.20 -22.11
C ALA A 685 20.53 -23.22 -20.95
N VAL A 686 20.65 -21.90 -21.22
CA VAL A 686 20.71 -20.85 -20.20
C VAL A 686 19.47 -20.89 -19.30
N ARG A 687 18.28 -20.97 -19.90
CA ARG A 687 17.01 -21.10 -19.16
C ARG A 687 16.93 -22.40 -18.36
N ALA A 688 17.42 -23.51 -18.89
CA ALA A 688 17.48 -24.79 -18.17
C ALA A 688 18.42 -24.72 -16.95
N ILE A 689 19.62 -24.16 -17.11
CA ILE A 689 20.56 -23.93 -16.00
C ILE A 689 19.91 -23.06 -14.93
N ASN A 690 19.22 -22.00 -15.34
CA ASN A 690 18.56 -21.10 -14.41
C ASN A 690 17.41 -21.80 -13.65
N ARG A 691 16.55 -22.56 -14.34
CA ARG A 691 15.49 -23.35 -13.70
C ARG A 691 16.05 -24.36 -12.71
N ALA A 692 17.19 -24.97 -13.01
CA ALA A 692 17.87 -25.91 -12.12
C ALA A 692 18.46 -25.24 -10.86
N SER A 693 18.62 -23.90 -10.84
CA SER A 693 19.10 -23.17 -9.65
C SER A 693 18.11 -23.15 -8.48
N GLY A 694 16.82 -23.40 -8.75
CA GLY A 694 15.76 -23.32 -7.74
C GLY A 694 15.33 -21.90 -7.35
N ASP A 695 15.88 -20.84 -7.97
CA ASP A 695 15.39 -19.46 -7.74
C ASP A 695 13.98 -19.32 -8.33
N ARG A 696 13.03 -18.88 -7.51
CA ARG A 696 11.62 -18.63 -7.93
C ARG A 696 11.51 -17.57 -9.02
N ARG A 697 12.53 -16.72 -9.19
CA ARG A 697 12.61 -15.72 -10.27
C ARG A 697 13.14 -16.29 -11.58
N ALA A 698 13.69 -17.51 -11.60
CA ALA A 698 14.22 -18.15 -12.80
C ALA A 698 13.17 -18.32 -13.92
N SER A 699 11.88 -18.38 -13.55
CA SER A 699 10.75 -18.44 -14.49
C SER A 699 10.18 -17.07 -14.87
N LYS A 700 10.66 -15.96 -14.30
CA LYS A 700 10.17 -14.62 -14.67
C LYS A 700 10.60 -14.27 -16.10
N PHE A 701 9.66 -13.78 -16.89
CA PHE A 701 9.93 -13.37 -18.27
C PHE A 701 10.78 -12.09 -18.35
N THR A 702 10.44 -11.08 -17.54
CA THR A 702 11.06 -9.75 -17.65
C THR A 702 12.46 -9.73 -17.06
N ARG A 703 12.64 -10.13 -15.79
CA ARG A 703 13.92 -10.02 -15.06
C ARG A 703 14.29 -11.30 -14.29
N PRO A 704 14.60 -12.41 -14.97
CA PRO A 704 15.18 -13.57 -14.32
C PRO A 704 16.61 -13.28 -13.79
N PRO A 705 17.09 -13.99 -12.77
CA PRO A 705 18.43 -13.80 -12.23
C PRO A 705 19.48 -14.20 -13.29
N PRO A 706 20.59 -13.45 -13.42
CA PRO A 706 21.64 -13.80 -14.37
C PRO A 706 22.26 -15.17 -14.10
N VAL A 707 22.58 -15.91 -15.15
CA VAL A 707 23.21 -17.22 -15.05
C VAL A 707 24.72 -17.07 -15.01
N ARG A 708 25.36 -17.70 -14.03
CA ARG A 708 26.83 -17.71 -13.88
C ARG A 708 27.37 -19.09 -14.22
N THR A 709 28.36 -19.14 -15.09
CA THR A 709 29.10 -20.36 -15.47
C THR A 709 30.59 -20.12 -15.24
N PRO A 710 31.09 -20.32 -14.00
CA PRO A 710 32.48 -20.01 -13.63
C PRO A 710 33.52 -20.78 -14.43
N THR A 711 33.23 -22.03 -14.81
CA THR A 711 34.12 -22.88 -15.63
C THR A 711 34.41 -22.27 -17.02
N LEU A 712 33.49 -21.45 -17.53
CA LEU A 712 33.63 -20.74 -18.80
C LEU A 712 34.05 -19.27 -18.60
N GLY A 713 34.12 -18.81 -17.35
CA GLY A 713 34.23 -17.39 -17.01
C GLY A 713 33.16 -16.54 -17.69
N LEU A 714 31.93 -17.09 -17.78
CA LEU A 714 30.80 -16.53 -18.51
C LEU A 714 29.67 -16.19 -17.55
N MET A 715 29.06 -15.02 -17.76
CA MET A 715 27.81 -14.58 -17.14
C MET A 715 26.81 -14.23 -18.24
N VAL A 716 25.56 -14.66 -18.07
CA VAL A 716 24.48 -14.39 -19.02
C VAL A 716 23.36 -13.63 -18.34
N LYS A 717 23.15 -12.37 -18.73
CA LYS A 717 21.97 -11.58 -18.36
C LYS A 717 20.92 -11.78 -19.44
N TYR A 718 19.68 -12.10 -19.06
CA TYR A 718 18.61 -12.24 -20.03
C TYR A 718 17.25 -11.84 -19.44
N GLY A 719 16.30 -11.52 -20.30
CA GLY A 719 14.98 -11.05 -19.90
C GLY A 719 14.28 -10.22 -20.98
N GLY A 720 12.98 -10.01 -20.83
CA GLY A 720 12.18 -9.19 -21.74
C GLY A 720 12.50 -7.69 -21.71
N ASP A 721 13.24 -7.21 -20.70
CA ASP A 721 13.68 -5.81 -20.61
C ASP A 721 15.15 -5.60 -21.02
N VAL A 722 15.85 -6.67 -21.33
CA VAL A 722 17.23 -6.66 -21.83
C VAL A 722 17.18 -6.33 -23.32
N THR A 723 17.96 -5.35 -23.76
CA THR A 723 17.85 -4.84 -25.14
C THR A 723 19.18 -4.63 -25.82
N LEU A 724 19.13 -4.53 -27.15
CA LEU A 724 20.28 -4.20 -27.97
C LEU A 724 20.94 -2.86 -27.60
N THR A 725 20.16 -1.91 -27.07
CA THR A 725 20.70 -0.62 -26.58
C THR A 725 21.64 -0.83 -25.40
N GLU A 726 21.31 -1.70 -24.45
CA GLU A 726 22.19 -2.03 -23.32
C GLU A 726 23.51 -2.66 -23.82
N VAL A 727 23.43 -3.62 -24.74
CA VAL A 727 24.60 -4.24 -25.38
C VAL A 727 25.49 -3.21 -26.05
N SER A 728 24.91 -2.37 -26.90
CA SER A 728 25.63 -1.35 -27.67
C SER A 728 26.30 -0.34 -26.75
N THR A 729 25.62 0.05 -25.68
CA THR A 729 26.17 0.95 -24.67
C THR A 729 27.35 0.33 -23.95
N GLN A 730 27.23 -0.91 -23.44
CA GLN A 730 28.32 -1.56 -22.71
C GLN A 730 29.56 -1.75 -23.58
N ILE A 731 29.39 -2.13 -24.85
CA ILE A 731 30.50 -2.25 -25.82
C ILE A 731 31.17 -0.89 -26.01
N MET A 732 30.39 0.16 -26.32
CA MET A 732 30.91 1.51 -26.56
C MET A 732 31.69 2.04 -25.35
N VAL A 733 31.13 1.95 -24.15
CA VAL A 733 31.77 2.49 -22.94
C VAL A 733 33.04 1.69 -22.64
N ARG A 734 33.04 0.36 -22.80
CA ARG A 734 34.23 -0.46 -22.60
C ARG A 734 35.34 -0.12 -23.60
N GLU A 735 35.01 0.07 -24.87
CA GLU A 735 36.00 0.42 -25.90
C GLU A 735 36.60 1.81 -25.67
N GLN A 736 35.77 2.80 -25.36
CA GLN A 736 36.22 4.18 -25.17
C GLN A 736 36.93 4.43 -23.83
N LEU A 737 36.60 3.65 -22.80
CA LEU A 737 37.16 3.79 -21.46
C LEU A 737 38.09 2.63 -21.08
N LEU A 738 38.62 1.92 -22.07
CA LEU A 738 39.52 0.80 -21.86
C LEU A 738 40.72 1.23 -21.01
N GLY A 739 40.96 0.51 -19.90
CA GLY A 739 42.02 0.82 -18.95
C GLY A 739 41.74 1.96 -17.97
N GLN A 740 40.63 2.68 -18.12
CA GLN A 740 40.17 3.71 -17.18
C GLN A 740 39.02 3.21 -16.29
N VAL A 741 38.09 2.44 -16.85
CA VAL A 741 36.94 1.88 -16.12
C VAL A 741 36.87 0.37 -16.37
N PRO A 742 36.88 -0.47 -15.32
CA PRO A 742 36.76 -1.91 -15.48
C PRO A 742 35.30 -2.28 -15.82
N ILE A 743 35.07 -2.73 -17.05
CA ILE A 743 33.73 -3.06 -17.57
C ILE A 743 33.75 -4.48 -18.16
N PRO A 744 32.74 -5.33 -17.86
CA PRO A 744 32.67 -6.67 -18.43
C PRO A 744 32.66 -6.67 -19.96
N ASP A 745 33.43 -7.59 -20.55
CA ASP A 745 33.49 -7.78 -21.99
C ASP A 745 32.24 -8.50 -22.51
N VAL A 746 31.65 -8.03 -23.61
CA VAL A 746 30.47 -8.67 -24.22
C VAL A 746 30.93 -9.66 -25.28
N PHE A 747 30.54 -10.92 -25.12
CA PHE A 747 30.91 -12.02 -26.00
C PHE A 747 29.91 -12.23 -27.13
N ALA A 748 28.62 -12.10 -26.82
CA ALA A 748 27.54 -12.25 -27.79
C ALA A 748 26.23 -11.62 -27.31
N TRP A 749 25.33 -11.44 -28.28
CA TRP A 749 23.93 -11.07 -28.07
C TRP A 749 23.01 -11.97 -28.91
N THR A 750 21.84 -12.32 -28.37
CA THR A 750 20.75 -12.90 -29.16
C THR A 750 19.40 -12.51 -28.55
N GLU A 751 18.36 -12.59 -29.36
CA GLU A 751 16.97 -12.57 -28.90
C GLU A 751 16.36 -13.95 -29.14
N ASP A 752 15.58 -14.45 -28.18
CA ASP A 752 14.91 -15.75 -28.26
C ASP A 752 13.59 -15.69 -27.46
N GLU A 753 12.48 -16.03 -28.11
CA GLU A 753 11.12 -15.99 -27.53
C GLU A 753 10.77 -14.66 -26.84
N GLY A 754 11.18 -13.52 -27.41
CA GLY A 754 10.92 -12.18 -26.86
C GLY A 754 11.75 -11.83 -25.62
N GLN A 755 12.77 -12.62 -25.28
CA GLN A 755 13.78 -12.28 -24.27
C GLN A 755 15.11 -11.97 -24.95
N GLY A 756 15.76 -10.89 -24.53
CA GLY A 756 17.13 -10.57 -24.90
C GLY A 756 18.14 -11.32 -24.05
N PHE A 757 19.30 -11.69 -24.60
CA PHE A 757 20.39 -12.42 -23.92
C PHE A 757 21.75 -11.76 -24.18
N ILE A 758 22.38 -11.24 -23.12
CA ILE A 758 23.75 -10.69 -23.16
C ILE A 758 24.69 -11.71 -22.53
N TYR A 759 25.62 -12.21 -23.34
CA TYR A 759 26.72 -13.08 -22.91
C TYR A 759 27.93 -12.21 -22.63
N MET A 760 28.46 -12.25 -21.41
CA MET A 760 29.56 -11.37 -21.01
C MET A 760 30.53 -12.05 -20.05
N SER A 761 31.71 -11.44 -19.87
CA SER A 761 32.73 -11.93 -18.95
C SER A 761 32.22 -11.95 -17.51
N LEU A 762 32.33 -13.11 -16.86
CA LEU A 762 32.13 -13.20 -15.41
C LEU A 762 33.31 -12.55 -14.68
N ILE A 763 33.03 -11.47 -13.95
CA ILE A 763 34.01 -10.83 -13.08
C ILE A 763 33.85 -11.40 -11.67
N GLU A 764 34.94 -11.96 -11.13
CA GLU A 764 34.95 -12.50 -9.77
C GLU A 764 35.05 -11.36 -8.75
N GLY A 765 34.04 -11.24 -7.89
CA GLY A 765 33.98 -10.22 -6.86
C GLY A 765 32.67 -10.27 -6.08
N ASP A 766 32.65 -9.53 -4.97
CA ASP A 766 31.45 -9.31 -4.16
C ASP A 766 30.91 -7.90 -4.48
N THR A 767 29.60 -7.67 -4.40
CA THR A 767 29.07 -6.31 -4.61
C THR A 767 29.49 -5.38 -3.47
N LEU A 768 29.58 -4.07 -3.75
CA LEU A 768 29.82 -3.07 -2.71
C LEU A 768 28.74 -3.15 -1.63
N GLU A 769 27.48 -3.39 -2.01
CA GLU A 769 26.37 -3.62 -1.06
C GLU A 769 26.67 -4.78 -0.08
N GLN A 770 27.19 -5.91 -0.58
CA GLN A 770 27.46 -7.09 0.23
C GLN A 770 28.60 -6.88 1.24
N ARG A 771 29.59 -6.05 0.88
CA ARG A 771 30.80 -5.85 1.68
C ARG A 771 30.74 -4.60 2.57
N TRP A 772 29.83 -3.66 2.29
CA TRP A 772 29.83 -2.33 2.90
C TRP A 772 29.93 -2.33 4.44
N ILE A 773 29.23 -3.25 5.10
CA ILE A 773 29.22 -3.37 6.57
C ILE A 773 30.55 -3.86 7.15
N ASP A 774 31.30 -4.65 6.38
CA ASP A 774 32.59 -5.21 6.79
C ASP A 774 33.76 -4.26 6.48
N LEU A 775 33.54 -3.24 5.64
CA LEU A 775 34.55 -2.25 5.29
C LEU A 775 34.70 -1.21 6.39
N ASN A 776 35.94 -0.95 6.78
CA ASN A 776 36.24 0.19 7.65
C ASN A 776 36.18 1.51 6.86
N GLU A 777 36.21 2.64 7.58
CA GLU A 777 36.08 3.97 6.97
C GLU A 777 37.17 4.28 5.94
N ILE A 778 38.41 3.83 6.17
CA ILE A 778 39.54 4.04 5.25
C ILE A 778 39.30 3.28 3.95
N GLU A 779 38.83 2.04 4.03
CA GLU A 779 38.50 1.23 2.85
C GLU A 779 37.33 1.82 2.06
N ARG A 780 36.27 2.30 2.74
CA ARG A 780 35.13 2.98 2.09
C ARG A 780 35.58 4.23 1.33
N GLN A 781 36.44 5.05 1.95
CA GLN A 781 37.01 6.24 1.31
C GLN A 781 37.91 5.89 0.13
N ALA A 782 38.73 4.83 0.25
CA ALA A 782 39.59 4.36 -0.84
C ALA A 782 38.78 3.92 -2.07
N ILE A 783 37.68 3.19 -1.86
CA ILE A 783 36.77 2.79 -2.95
C ILE A 783 36.15 4.03 -3.61
N CYS A 784 35.69 5.02 -2.83
CA CYS A 784 35.16 6.26 -3.38
C CYS A 784 36.22 7.04 -4.18
N ALA A 785 37.48 7.01 -3.72
CA ALA A 785 38.61 7.62 -4.44
C ALA A 785 38.93 6.91 -5.76
N GLU A 786 38.67 5.59 -5.87
CA GLU A 786 38.76 4.86 -7.14
C GLU A 786 37.57 5.16 -8.08
N LEU A 787 36.35 5.28 -7.54
CA LEU A 787 35.15 5.57 -8.34
C LEU A 787 35.16 6.98 -8.95
N LYS A 788 35.69 7.99 -8.24
CA LYS A 788 35.70 9.38 -8.70
C LYS A 788 36.35 9.59 -10.08
N PRO A 789 37.59 9.14 -10.36
CA PRO A 789 38.18 9.27 -11.69
C PRO A 789 37.43 8.45 -12.75
N MET A 790 36.79 7.32 -12.40
CA MET A 790 35.95 6.56 -13.32
C MET A 790 34.71 7.35 -13.75
N VAL A 791 34.01 7.97 -12.78
CA VAL A 791 32.86 8.84 -13.03
C VAL A 791 33.23 10.00 -13.94
N LYS A 792 34.36 10.63 -13.65
CA LYS A 792 34.91 11.70 -14.49
C LYS A 792 35.23 11.22 -15.91
N ALA A 793 35.72 10.00 -16.07
CA ALA A 793 36.08 9.45 -17.37
C ALA A 793 34.85 9.27 -18.28
N TRP A 794 33.77 8.64 -17.79
CA TRP A 794 32.56 8.49 -18.62
C TRP A 794 31.82 9.82 -18.82
N ARG A 795 31.78 10.71 -17.82
CA ARG A 795 31.23 12.07 -18.00
C ARG A 795 32.01 12.88 -19.04
N GLY A 796 33.26 12.52 -19.30
CA GLY A 796 34.13 13.12 -20.32
C GLY A 796 33.85 12.66 -21.75
N LEU A 797 33.05 11.60 -21.94
CA LEU A 797 32.67 11.13 -23.28
C LEU A 797 31.93 12.24 -24.05
N LYS A 798 32.06 12.22 -25.37
CA LYS A 798 31.44 13.21 -26.27
C LYS A 798 30.42 12.56 -27.19
N GLN A 799 29.38 13.32 -27.52
CA GLN A 799 28.36 12.89 -28.46
C GLN A 799 28.90 12.93 -29.88
N ASP A 800 28.40 11.99 -30.68
CA ASP A 800 28.68 11.93 -32.11
C ASP A 800 27.62 12.70 -32.90
N GLY A 801 28.08 13.70 -33.66
CA GLY A 801 27.22 14.55 -34.49
C GLY A 801 27.44 16.03 -34.22
N GLN A 802 26.90 16.88 -35.11
CA GLN A 802 27.00 18.33 -34.96
C GLN A 802 25.99 18.90 -33.94
N GLU A 803 24.91 18.16 -33.63
CA GLU A 803 23.84 18.63 -32.74
C GLU A 803 23.74 17.78 -31.46
N PRO A 804 23.69 18.43 -30.27
CA PRO A 804 23.56 17.75 -28.99
C PRO A 804 22.17 17.13 -28.81
N TYR A 805 22.08 16.11 -27.96
CA TYR A 805 20.80 15.44 -27.68
C TYR A 805 20.71 14.86 -26.25
N VAL A 806 19.50 14.71 -25.72
CA VAL A 806 19.21 13.93 -24.50
C VAL A 806 18.57 12.61 -24.92
N GLY A 807 19.17 11.48 -24.55
CA GLY A 807 18.78 10.17 -25.08
C GLY A 807 19.85 9.09 -24.87
N SER A 808 19.49 7.83 -25.07
CA SER A 808 20.43 6.72 -25.09
C SER A 808 21.32 6.75 -26.35
N ILE A 809 22.34 5.89 -26.40
CA ILE A 809 23.25 5.80 -27.54
C ILE A 809 22.49 5.63 -28.87
N GLY A 810 22.96 6.31 -29.92
CA GLY A 810 22.36 6.25 -31.26
C GLY A 810 21.04 7.01 -31.37
N LYS A 811 20.85 8.09 -30.60
CA LYS A 811 19.61 8.89 -30.55
C LYS A 811 18.38 8.02 -30.28
N ARG A 812 18.48 7.13 -29.29
CA ARG A 812 17.37 6.26 -28.86
C ARG A 812 16.71 6.82 -27.60
N PRO A 813 15.45 6.42 -27.30
CA PRO A 813 14.82 6.78 -26.04
C PRO A 813 15.63 6.32 -24.83
N LEU A 814 15.62 7.12 -23.77
CA LEU A 814 16.19 6.82 -22.47
C LEU A 814 15.53 5.59 -21.85
N ARG A 815 16.32 4.83 -21.08
CA ARG A 815 15.88 3.62 -20.38
C ARG A 815 15.84 3.79 -18.87
N ASP A 816 15.87 5.03 -18.38
CA ASP A 816 15.78 5.32 -16.96
C ASP A 816 14.47 4.82 -16.38
N ILE A 817 14.50 4.05 -15.29
CA ILE A 817 13.32 3.54 -14.61
C ILE A 817 12.34 4.64 -14.18
N PHE A 818 12.85 5.88 -13.97
CA PHE A 818 12.02 7.03 -13.68
C PHE A 818 11.32 7.63 -14.91
N LEU A 819 11.58 7.11 -16.11
CA LEU A 819 11.04 7.61 -17.38
C LEU A 819 10.34 6.52 -18.19
N VAL A 820 10.81 5.27 -18.14
CA VAL A 820 10.41 4.21 -19.09
C VAL A 820 8.93 3.85 -19.10
N SER A 821 8.20 4.10 -18.01
CA SER A 821 6.76 3.88 -17.92
C SER A 821 5.93 4.92 -18.67
N ARG A 822 6.60 5.95 -19.23
CA ARG A 822 6.00 7.14 -19.84
C ARG A 822 6.72 7.45 -21.16
N PRO A 823 6.23 6.93 -22.29
CA PRO A 823 6.86 7.11 -23.60
C PRO A 823 7.11 8.58 -24.00
N GLU A 824 6.34 9.52 -23.46
CA GLU A 824 6.49 10.95 -23.70
C GLU A 824 7.75 11.56 -23.04
N LEU A 825 8.32 10.91 -22.02
CA LEU A 825 9.43 11.44 -21.23
C LEU A 825 10.81 10.94 -21.68
N VAL A 826 10.86 9.89 -22.51
CA VAL A 826 12.11 9.17 -22.80
C VAL A 826 12.91 9.75 -23.96
N GLY A 827 12.34 10.65 -24.77
CA GLY A 827 13.05 11.26 -25.90
C GLY A 827 13.28 10.29 -27.08
N PRO A 828 14.27 10.54 -27.96
CA PRO A 828 15.36 11.51 -27.79
C PRO A 828 14.92 12.97 -28.00
N PHE A 829 15.50 13.88 -27.23
CA PHE A 829 15.36 15.33 -27.42
C PHE A 829 16.62 15.86 -28.10
N GLN A 830 16.49 16.70 -29.12
CA GLN A 830 17.61 17.06 -30.01
C GLN A 830 17.78 18.58 -30.16
N GLY A 831 18.99 18.98 -30.51
CA GLY A 831 19.36 20.37 -30.76
C GLY A 831 19.81 21.11 -29.50
N VAL A 832 20.14 22.40 -29.64
CA VAL A 832 20.64 23.25 -28.55
C VAL A 832 19.67 23.34 -27.36
N SER A 833 18.37 23.15 -27.61
CA SER A 833 17.33 23.14 -26.58
C SER A 833 16.97 21.73 -26.08
N ALA A 834 17.75 20.69 -26.39
CA ALA A 834 17.45 19.31 -26.00
C ALA A 834 17.22 19.14 -24.49
N VAL A 835 18.01 19.84 -23.66
CA VAL A 835 17.84 19.84 -22.20
C VAL A 835 16.53 20.52 -21.80
N GLN A 836 16.24 21.68 -22.39
CA GLN A 836 15.00 22.40 -22.11
C GLN A 836 13.78 21.57 -22.51
N GLN A 837 13.78 20.98 -23.71
CA GLN A 837 12.71 20.08 -24.17
C GLN A 837 12.50 18.91 -23.20
N PHE A 838 13.59 18.27 -22.74
CA PHE A 838 13.52 17.20 -21.75
C PHE A 838 12.96 17.68 -20.41
N GLN A 839 13.40 18.84 -19.93
CA GLN A 839 12.90 19.47 -18.71
C GLN A 839 11.43 19.84 -18.81
N ASP A 840 10.99 20.40 -19.93
CA ASP A 840 9.61 20.81 -20.19
C ASP A 840 8.66 19.61 -20.13
N VAL A 841 9.00 18.48 -20.80
CA VAL A 841 8.17 17.27 -20.74
C VAL A 841 8.15 16.66 -19.34
N CYS A 842 9.26 16.76 -18.60
CA CYS A 842 9.31 16.33 -17.21
C CYS A 842 8.58 17.31 -16.26
N GLY A 843 8.31 18.55 -16.69
CA GLY A 843 7.80 19.61 -15.82
C GLY A 843 8.82 20.05 -14.77
N ILE A 844 10.12 20.01 -15.11
CA ILE A 844 11.23 20.45 -14.27
C ILE A 844 11.61 21.88 -14.68
N ASP A 845 11.44 22.84 -13.77
CA ASP A 845 11.82 24.23 -14.03
C ASP A 845 13.23 24.52 -13.49
N ILE A 846 14.22 24.52 -14.39
CA ILE A 846 15.62 24.85 -14.09
C ILE A 846 16.09 25.84 -15.16
N SER A 847 16.16 27.11 -14.78
CA SER A 847 16.44 28.23 -15.70
C SER A 847 17.91 28.41 -16.12
N ARG A 848 18.82 27.60 -15.59
CA ARG A 848 20.27 27.68 -15.88
C ARG A 848 20.65 26.75 -17.03
N GLU A 849 21.67 27.14 -17.79
CA GLU A 849 22.27 26.24 -18.77
C GLU A 849 22.87 25.00 -18.08
N VAL A 850 22.30 23.83 -18.37
CA VAL A 850 22.79 22.55 -17.85
C VAL A 850 23.51 21.79 -18.96
N PRO A 851 24.77 21.37 -18.76
CA PRO A 851 25.48 20.59 -19.76
C PRO A 851 24.91 19.16 -19.88
N ILE A 852 24.90 18.64 -21.10
CA ILE A 852 24.63 17.23 -21.37
C ILE A 852 25.92 16.44 -21.15
N VAL A 853 25.84 15.38 -20.35
CA VAL A 853 26.96 14.47 -20.07
C VAL A 853 26.51 13.03 -20.23
N PHE A 854 27.46 12.13 -20.49
CA PHE A 854 27.17 10.71 -20.41
C PHE A 854 27.12 10.27 -18.95
N SER A 855 26.04 9.60 -18.56
CA SER A 855 25.82 9.14 -17.20
C SER A 855 25.52 7.64 -17.17
N HIS A 856 25.97 6.97 -16.12
CA HIS A 856 25.59 5.58 -15.86
C HIS A 856 24.09 5.51 -15.52
N CYS A 857 23.60 6.49 -14.75
CA CYS A 857 22.21 6.62 -14.31
C CYS A 857 21.66 5.39 -13.57
N ASP A 858 22.52 4.54 -13.01
CA ASP A 858 22.14 3.44 -12.12
C ASP A 858 23.35 3.04 -11.23
N LEU A 859 24.17 4.03 -10.86
CA LEU A 859 25.39 3.80 -10.09
C LEU A 859 25.04 3.67 -8.60
N VAL A 860 24.66 2.46 -8.21
CA VAL A 860 24.32 2.08 -6.84
C VAL A 860 25.26 0.98 -6.32
N PRO A 861 25.42 0.79 -4.99
CA PRO A 861 26.31 -0.23 -4.44
C PRO A 861 26.16 -1.67 -5.00
N PRO A 862 24.97 -2.15 -5.39
CA PRO A 862 24.84 -3.44 -6.09
C PRO A 862 25.58 -3.53 -7.44
N ASN A 863 25.80 -2.40 -8.11
CA ASN A 863 26.38 -2.30 -9.46
C ASN A 863 27.89 -2.02 -9.46
N VAL A 864 28.53 -2.04 -8.30
CA VAL A 864 29.98 -1.94 -8.13
C VAL A 864 30.50 -3.26 -7.56
N LEU A 865 31.34 -3.97 -8.31
CA LEU A 865 31.99 -5.19 -7.86
C LEU A 865 33.36 -4.88 -7.23
N LEU A 866 33.66 -5.53 -6.13
CA LEU A 866 34.91 -5.42 -5.40
C LEU A 866 35.75 -6.69 -5.49
N SER A 867 37.07 -6.54 -5.54
CA SER A 867 38.00 -7.67 -5.47
C SER A 867 37.88 -8.40 -4.12
N ARG A 868 38.00 -9.73 -4.14
CA ARG A 868 38.02 -10.54 -2.91
C ARG A 868 39.28 -10.30 -2.09
N GLY A 869 39.17 -10.39 -0.76
CA GLY A 869 40.29 -10.23 0.18
C GLY A 869 40.30 -8.88 0.94
N PRO A 870 41.34 -8.64 1.75
CA PRO A 870 41.55 -7.38 2.47
C PRO A 870 41.99 -6.27 1.49
N ASN A 871 41.67 -5.01 1.79
CA ASN A 871 41.91 -3.85 0.90
C ASN A 871 41.26 -4.02 -0.48
N PRO A 872 39.93 -4.19 -0.54
CA PRO A 872 39.24 -4.40 -1.81
C PRO A 872 39.35 -3.19 -2.74
N LYS A 873 39.52 -3.47 -4.03
CA LYS A 873 39.52 -2.49 -5.13
C LYS A 873 38.29 -2.66 -6.01
N VAL A 874 37.95 -1.65 -6.80
CA VAL A 874 36.87 -1.73 -7.79
C VAL A 874 37.27 -2.71 -8.89
N ALA A 875 36.64 -3.88 -8.91
CA ALA A 875 36.88 -4.95 -9.86
C ALA A 875 36.07 -4.77 -11.16
N ALA A 876 34.86 -4.22 -11.08
CA ALA A 876 34.06 -3.84 -12.25
C ALA A 876 32.90 -2.90 -11.88
N VAL A 877 32.49 -2.07 -12.85
CA VAL A 877 31.21 -1.34 -12.86
C VAL A 877 30.27 -2.03 -13.86
N ILE A 878 29.08 -2.41 -13.41
CA ILE A 878 28.15 -3.27 -14.15
C ILE A 878 26.75 -2.63 -14.27
N ASP A 879 25.92 -3.21 -15.15
CA ASP A 879 24.53 -2.80 -15.40
C ASP A 879 24.35 -1.41 -16.06
N TRP A 880 24.89 -1.27 -17.27
CA TRP A 880 24.82 -0.05 -18.09
C TRP A 880 23.49 0.14 -18.84
N ALA A 881 22.42 -0.56 -18.41
CA ALA A 881 21.14 -0.61 -19.12
C ALA A 881 20.42 0.75 -19.19
N GLN A 882 20.58 1.56 -18.14
CA GLN A 882 19.94 2.87 -18.01
C GLN A 882 20.84 4.03 -18.47
N SER A 883 22.05 3.73 -18.95
CA SER A 883 23.05 4.73 -19.31
C SER A 883 22.72 5.45 -20.62
N GLY A 884 23.20 6.68 -20.73
CA GLY A 884 22.86 7.56 -21.84
C GLY A 884 23.34 8.99 -21.61
N TRP A 885 22.85 9.90 -22.46
CA TRP A 885 23.14 11.32 -22.39
C TRP A 885 22.03 12.02 -21.62
N TYR A 886 22.38 12.57 -20.46
CA TYR A 886 21.44 13.21 -19.52
C TYR A 886 21.93 14.62 -19.18
N PRO A 887 21.03 15.51 -18.70
CA PRO A 887 21.45 16.71 -17.98
C PRO A 887 22.34 16.34 -16.79
N SER A 888 23.42 17.10 -16.55
CA SER A 888 24.46 16.74 -15.58
C SER A 888 24.01 16.53 -14.14
N TYR A 889 22.87 17.10 -13.73
CA TYR A 889 22.32 16.92 -12.38
C TYR A 889 21.61 15.57 -12.17
N TRP A 890 21.15 14.92 -13.24
CA TRP A 890 20.21 13.80 -13.18
C TRP A 890 20.72 12.61 -12.37
N GLU A 891 21.98 12.22 -12.59
CA GLU A 891 22.59 11.06 -11.95
C GLU A 891 22.72 11.22 -10.43
N TYR A 892 23.04 12.43 -9.95
CA TYR A 892 23.10 12.70 -8.50
C TYR A 892 21.71 12.66 -7.86
N CYS A 893 20.73 13.33 -8.48
CA CYS A 893 19.36 13.35 -7.97
C CYS A 893 18.78 11.93 -7.87
N LYS A 894 18.99 11.13 -8.91
CA LYS A 894 18.57 9.72 -8.94
C LYS A 894 19.29 8.88 -7.89
N ALA A 895 20.62 8.95 -7.83
CA ALA A 895 21.40 8.16 -6.88
C ALA A 895 21.01 8.47 -5.41
N ARG A 896 20.65 9.73 -5.11
CA ARG A 896 20.14 10.15 -3.81
C ARG A 896 18.74 9.58 -3.52
N ARG A 897 17.90 9.37 -4.53
CA ARG A 897 16.50 8.91 -4.36
C ARG A 897 16.32 7.40 -4.31
N VAL A 898 17.16 6.63 -4.99
CA VAL A 898 17.03 5.17 -5.07
C VAL A 898 17.31 4.54 -3.70
N ASP A 899 16.38 3.70 -3.24
CA ASP A 899 16.53 2.93 -2.00
C ASP A 899 17.22 1.58 -2.28
N LEU A 900 18.08 1.16 -1.35
CA LEU A 900 18.77 -0.12 -1.39
C LEU A 900 18.03 -1.16 -0.56
N ASN A 901 18.39 -2.44 -0.74
CA ASN A 901 17.73 -3.52 -0.01
C ASN A 901 17.99 -3.37 1.50
N PRO A 902 16.96 -3.12 2.33
CA PRO A 902 17.15 -2.84 3.76
C PRO A 902 17.72 -4.03 4.54
N LYS A 903 17.73 -5.23 3.95
CA LYS A 903 18.37 -6.44 4.53
C LYS A 903 19.89 -6.41 4.43
N SER A 904 20.45 -5.74 3.42
CA SER A 904 21.90 -5.66 3.16
C SER A 904 22.45 -4.27 3.48
N PHE A 905 21.62 -3.23 3.33
CA PHE A 905 21.99 -1.83 3.51
C PHE A 905 20.92 -1.15 4.37
N SER A 906 21.16 -1.04 5.69
CA SER A 906 20.19 -0.48 6.63
C SER A 906 19.88 0.99 6.32
N ARG A 907 18.77 1.51 6.86
CA ARG A 907 18.40 2.93 6.67
C ARG A 907 19.50 3.90 7.15
N ALA A 908 20.11 3.60 8.30
CA ALA A 908 21.22 4.40 8.83
C ALA A 908 22.45 4.34 7.90
N LEU A 909 22.77 3.17 7.33
CA LEU A 909 23.86 3.05 6.36
C LEU A 909 23.53 3.76 5.04
N LEU A 910 22.26 3.76 4.63
CA LEU A 910 21.78 4.48 3.44
C LEU A 910 21.89 6.00 3.60
N GLU A 911 21.53 6.53 4.76
CA GLU A 911 21.75 7.92 5.12
C GLU A 911 23.26 8.24 5.14
N GLU A 912 24.08 7.39 5.77
CA GLU A 912 25.55 7.53 5.76
C GLU A 912 26.13 7.53 4.33
N TRP A 913 25.67 6.62 3.47
CA TRP A 913 26.08 6.54 2.07
C TRP A 913 25.75 7.81 1.29
N ARG A 914 24.51 8.30 1.41
CA ARG A 914 24.00 9.47 0.68
C ARG A 914 24.70 10.76 1.11
N GLU A 915 24.92 10.94 2.40
CA GLU A 915 25.46 12.19 2.95
C GLU A 915 27.00 12.22 2.93
N LYS A 916 27.66 11.08 3.19
CA LYS A 916 29.11 11.04 3.42
C LYS A 916 29.91 10.55 2.23
N TYR A 917 29.48 9.48 1.54
CA TYR A 917 30.33 8.80 0.55
C TYR A 917 29.95 9.08 -0.89
N MET A 918 28.65 9.11 -1.21
CA MET A 918 28.16 9.42 -2.56
C MET A 918 28.70 10.75 -3.11
N PRO A 919 28.72 11.86 -2.33
CA PRO A 919 29.27 13.14 -2.79
C PRO A 919 30.78 13.13 -3.07
N LEU A 920 31.51 12.09 -2.65
CA LEU A 920 32.95 11.99 -2.90
C LEU A 920 33.27 11.65 -4.36
N PHE A 921 32.36 10.95 -5.07
CA PHE A 921 32.57 10.47 -6.44
C PHE A 921 31.49 10.87 -7.44
N ILE A 922 30.30 11.27 -6.99
CA ILE A 922 29.27 11.93 -7.83
C ILE A 922 29.18 13.39 -7.38
N ASP A 923 29.34 14.32 -8.31
CA ASP A 923 29.28 15.75 -7.99
C ASP A 923 27.90 16.11 -7.40
N PRO A 924 27.83 16.67 -6.17
CA PRO A 924 26.58 17.09 -5.58
C PRO A 924 26.01 18.30 -6.30
N VAL A 925 24.68 18.39 -6.27
CA VAL A 925 23.93 19.50 -6.86
C VAL A 925 23.26 20.30 -5.76
N ASP A 926 22.98 21.57 -6.05
CA ASP A 926 22.23 22.44 -5.14
C ASP A 926 20.79 21.92 -4.97
N ASP A 927 20.33 21.87 -3.73
CA ASP A 927 19.05 21.23 -3.39
C ASP A 927 17.87 22.04 -3.96
N GLU A 928 17.87 23.35 -3.78
CA GLU A 928 16.82 24.24 -4.27
C GLU A 928 16.80 24.34 -5.80
N THR A 929 17.97 24.45 -6.42
CA THR A 929 18.07 24.66 -7.87
C THR A 929 17.82 23.39 -8.67
N TYR A 930 18.27 22.21 -8.19
CA TYR A 930 18.26 20.99 -8.99
C TYR A 930 17.51 19.84 -8.33
N TYR A 931 17.75 19.56 -7.05
CA TYR A 931 17.21 18.36 -6.41
C TYR A 931 15.71 18.47 -6.15
N HIS A 932 15.22 19.58 -5.59
CA HIS A 932 13.81 19.78 -5.28
C HIS A 932 12.92 19.86 -6.53
N PRO A 933 13.28 20.59 -7.61
CA PRO A 933 12.53 20.54 -8.86
C PRO A 933 12.50 19.12 -9.48
N TRP A 934 13.62 18.40 -9.46
CA TRP A 934 13.67 17.02 -9.94
C TRP A 934 12.84 16.08 -9.05
N LEU A 935 12.91 16.23 -7.72
CA LEU A 935 12.15 15.43 -6.78
C LEU A 935 10.65 15.69 -6.94
N TRP A 936 10.26 16.93 -7.16
CA TRP A 936 8.88 17.29 -7.48
C TRP A 936 8.40 16.62 -8.76
N PHE A 937 9.21 16.56 -9.82
CA PHE A 937 8.90 15.76 -11.00
C PHE A 937 8.61 14.30 -10.65
N VAL A 938 9.52 13.65 -9.89
CA VAL A 938 9.36 12.25 -9.49
C VAL A 938 8.07 12.05 -8.69
N LEU A 939 7.80 12.91 -7.70
CA LEU A 939 6.62 12.83 -6.85
C LEU A 939 5.31 13.14 -7.59
N SER A 940 5.29 14.20 -8.41
CA SER A 940 4.08 14.65 -9.14
C SER A 940 3.64 13.66 -10.22
N LYS A 941 4.61 12.96 -10.83
CA LYS A 941 4.36 11.92 -11.82
C LYS A 941 4.17 10.54 -11.20
N GLY A 942 4.27 10.38 -9.87
CA GLY A 942 4.03 9.14 -9.15
C GLY A 942 5.07 8.06 -9.43
N ILE A 943 6.34 8.46 -9.52
CA ILE A 943 7.48 7.64 -9.94
C ILE A 943 8.35 7.24 -8.74
#